data_AF-A0A1X2G2G3-F1
#
_entry.id   AF-A0A1X2G2G3-F1
#
_cell.length_a   1.000
_cell.length_b   1.000
_cell.length_c   1.000
_cell.angle_alpha   90.00
_cell.angle_beta   90.00
_cell.angle_gamma   90.00
#
_symmetry.space_group_name_H-M   'P 1'
#
loop_
_entity.id
_entity.type
_entity.pdbx_description
1 polymer ?
#
loop_
_entity_poly.entity_id
_entity_poly.type
_entity_poly.pdbx_seq_one_letter_code
_entity_poly.pdbx_strand_id
1 'polypeptide(L)'
;MDTVQEQRIYLESLKRRKIQRREEEEQRGRVPCPRCGGSNHNNARSRLCPFNRYFGVPTAAMVRQQNRQGRAAGQERLRLEQANPDVPRCQRCILPDGTNDGCLHHGNTASHLCHAHKTSMDDIVNNVLGPRHHSFVRRCTLKRTLTCFGRTRRQRLSAKIKVIREVERVVDHVRNVSIKAMLFVQHHVLKMLSAGEPIPPTLGMQGYVYGVMQLVIGKQVTNTNPNLPQDTANAFQAYVEQFDASGLPTVDPLPGYSQCYAHMAKTLATTIKNCLTEAFEPRCKAYIAFKLRTLISRTDKPKKKELKKLVNYVYSKLSGEDPANEPAYARQSWERAVATVLETTSLGPQPVTFENLTAKFYEYLPVMYKFLEEMEAHSTAQTGQPSEWAIVDEADSQYCRELLSAVDGFDDLGRRQKAQVQRATHKFMNSPALPLNFGPRMEDDMRQAITALIRTTRFQLSMSHQYLQGNGMIDPSLCFKSQSASLYQATKMHTLLPTLRFTRKFITMDHQCWSRVFSQAGVQPRLVDDQLFLTQLGEHTQQESDLQQVGKKFLVFWKTLNFKKANLSKVFDTLGTYNTDLPPEETDIAFTNLIRTDGHTVEFICSKKAAELLPDLVMSDLDDEDMEVFKPMGVDPGHSVLFTSMDTNRQCLRLTNPEFYHRIGHMRRRYTRQNNAEQLGINPIISSLPTKKTVSVPRWMAYCRQLCLCLPSLTNFYGSAFTNDRFLAYVSKQKILDEAVNIFVSGGRKYRKSKARRGVDVDDDENDEGDEDGEDERPNIPLLMLGSGVFGFTRQGKKTRMSIIPKLKAAEKEGRLLVCVVNEAYTSQVCCFCHHRSLSTKRALDPLTNATFGLWAVKYCRVCRTNVNRDKSAATNILHLGLREQEHLDRPAVFCRH
;
A
#
# COMPACT_ATOMS: atom_id res chain seq x y z
N MET A 1 -10.52 -33.07 -25.68
CA MET A 1 -10.01 -31.68 -25.58
C MET A 1 -9.77 -31.40 -24.10
N ASP A 2 -8.89 -30.45 -23.75
CA ASP A 2 -8.48 -30.20 -22.36
C ASP A 2 -9.68 -29.69 -21.53
N THR A 3 -10.06 -30.36 -20.43
CA THR A 3 -11.27 -30.08 -19.64
C THR A 3 -11.34 -28.61 -19.17
N VAL A 4 -10.18 -27.98 -18.93
CA VAL A 4 -10.08 -26.57 -18.55
C VAL A 4 -10.48 -25.62 -19.68
N GLN A 5 -10.21 -25.98 -20.94
CA GLN A 5 -10.57 -25.16 -22.09
C GLN A 5 -12.08 -25.17 -22.31
N GLU A 6 -12.74 -26.31 -22.14
CA GLU A 6 -14.20 -26.44 -22.18
C GLU A 6 -14.87 -25.62 -21.07
N GLN A 7 -14.38 -25.73 -19.84
CA GLN A 7 -14.85 -24.93 -18.70
C GLN A 7 -14.71 -23.43 -18.96
N ARG A 8 -13.60 -23.00 -19.58
CA ARG A 8 -13.39 -21.59 -19.94
C ARG A 8 -14.39 -21.11 -20.98
N ILE A 9 -14.63 -21.90 -22.04
CA ILE A 9 -15.61 -21.56 -23.08
C ILE A 9 -17.00 -21.44 -22.48
N TYR A 10 -17.37 -22.35 -21.59
CA TYR A 10 -18.65 -22.32 -20.86
C TYR A 10 -18.79 -21.07 -19.97
N LEU A 11 -17.76 -20.68 -19.20
CA LEU A 11 -17.82 -19.44 -18.41
C LEU A 11 -17.88 -18.18 -19.29
N GLU A 12 -17.22 -18.17 -20.44
CA GLU A 12 -17.32 -17.05 -21.39
C GLU A 12 -18.73 -16.97 -22.01
N SER A 13 -19.37 -18.11 -22.32
CA SER A 13 -20.73 -18.15 -22.85
C SER A 13 -21.76 -17.63 -21.84
N LEU A 14 -21.65 -17.99 -20.56
CA LEU A 14 -22.45 -17.44 -19.46
C LEU A 14 -22.39 -15.91 -19.40
N LYS A 15 -21.18 -15.35 -19.50
CA LYS A 15 -20.99 -13.90 -19.47
C LYS A 15 -21.55 -13.20 -20.70
N ARG A 16 -21.50 -13.84 -21.87
CA ARG A 16 -22.12 -13.33 -23.10
C ARG A 16 -23.65 -13.40 -23.02
N ARG A 17 -24.22 -14.48 -22.48
CA ARG A 17 -25.67 -14.57 -22.19
C ARG A 17 -26.16 -13.37 -21.36
N LYS A 18 -25.39 -12.95 -20.35
CA LYS A 18 -25.71 -11.76 -19.54
C LYS A 18 -25.68 -10.44 -20.33
N ILE A 19 -24.75 -10.30 -21.28
CA ILE A 19 -24.69 -9.11 -22.15
C ILE A 19 -25.94 -9.07 -23.02
N GLN A 20 -26.26 -10.17 -23.68
CA GLN A 20 -27.45 -10.29 -24.53
C GLN A 20 -28.73 -9.98 -23.76
N ARG A 21 -28.92 -10.54 -22.54
CA ARG A 21 -30.08 -10.21 -21.69
C ARG A 21 -30.19 -8.71 -21.39
N ARG A 22 -29.07 -8.03 -21.14
CA ARG A 22 -29.06 -6.58 -20.90
C ARG A 22 -29.40 -5.77 -22.15
N GLU A 23 -28.89 -6.18 -23.30
CA GLU A 23 -29.19 -5.54 -24.58
C GLU A 23 -30.68 -5.73 -24.93
N GLU A 24 -31.24 -6.91 -24.70
CA GLU A 24 -32.67 -7.19 -24.84
C GLU A 24 -33.52 -6.38 -23.85
N GLU A 25 -33.10 -6.24 -22.58
CA GLU A 25 -33.75 -5.37 -21.59
C GLU A 25 -33.69 -3.89 -21.97
N GLU A 26 -32.56 -3.42 -22.54
CA GLU A 26 -32.42 -2.06 -23.05
C GLU A 26 -33.28 -1.82 -24.30
N GLN A 27 -33.39 -2.81 -25.19
CA GLN A 27 -34.25 -2.77 -26.38
C GLN A 27 -35.74 -2.84 -26.04
N ARG A 28 -36.12 -3.54 -24.97
CA ARG A 28 -37.51 -3.58 -24.44
C ARG A 28 -37.95 -2.26 -23.79
N GLY A 29 -37.05 -1.28 -23.68
CA GLY A 29 -37.33 0.03 -23.10
C GLY A 29 -37.35 0.01 -21.57
N ARG A 30 -36.72 1.03 -20.96
CA ARG A 30 -36.72 1.16 -19.49
C ARG A 30 -38.11 1.51 -18.98
N VAL A 31 -38.67 0.67 -18.12
CA VAL A 31 -39.90 0.97 -17.39
C VAL A 31 -39.68 2.27 -16.58
N PRO A 32 -40.44 3.35 -16.86
CA PRO A 32 -40.30 4.61 -16.15
C PRO A 32 -40.52 4.42 -14.66
N CYS A 33 -39.79 5.17 -13.82
CA CYS A 33 -40.03 5.15 -12.39
C CYS A 33 -41.52 5.44 -12.11
N PRO A 34 -42.28 4.51 -11.50
CA PRO A 34 -43.72 4.67 -11.33
C PRO A 34 -44.12 5.84 -10.42
N ARG A 35 -43.14 6.46 -9.73
CA ARG A 35 -43.36 7.60 -8.84
C ARG A 35 -43.00 8.96 -9.44
N CYS A 36 -42.03 9.02 -10.36
CA CYS A 36 -41.61 10.30 -10.94
C CYS A 36 -41.59 10.32 -12.48
N GLY A 37 -41.96 9.22 -13.13
CA GLY A 37 -41.95 9.09 -14.58
C GLY A 37 -40.55 9.10 -15.22
N GLY A 38 -39.47 9.11 -14.42
CA GLY A 38 -38.11 9.21 -14.93
C GLY A 38 -37.63 7.89 -15.55
N SER A 39 -37.10 7.92 -16.77
CA SER A 39 -36.56 6.76 -17.49
C SER A 39 -35.12 6.40 -17.12
N ASN A 40 -34.47 7.24 -16.31
CA ASN A 40 -33.09 7.06 -15.85
C ASN A 40 -32.97 6.20 -14.57
N HIS A 41 -34.08 5.73 -14.00
CA HIS A 41 -34.14 4.81 -12.85
C HIS A 41 -35.50 4.12 -12.74
N ASN A 42 -35.57 2.98 -12.04
CA ASN A 42 -36.73 2.08 -12.14
C ASN A 42 -37.68 2.16 -10.93
N ASN A 43 -37.33 2.86 -9.84
CA ASN A 43 -38.19 3.00 -8.66
C ASN A 43 -37.85 4.21 -7.76
N ALA A 44 -38.77 4.54 -6.86
CA ALA A 44 -38.67 5.65 -5.91
C ALA A 44 -37.52 5.52 -4.88
N ARG A 45 -36.95 4.32 -4.71
CA ARG A 45 -35.80 4.07 -3.82
C ARG A 45 -34.46 4.37 -4.49
N SER A 46 -34.45 4.66 -5.79
CA SER A 46 -33.29 5.19 -6.48
C SER A 46 -32.94 6.59 -5.98
N ARG A 47 -31.66 6.87 -5.75
CA ARG A 47 -31.16 8.22 -5.42
C ARG A 47 -31.21 9.21 -6.60
N LEU A 48 -31.59 8.71 -7.78
CA LEU A 48 -31.89 9.51 -8.95
C LEU A 48 -33.38 9.89 -9.02
N CYS A 49 -34.21 9.35 -8.13
CA CYS A 49 -35.61 9.74 -8.02
C CYS A 49 -35.73 11.03 -7.19
N PRO A 50 -36.38 12.10 -7.70
CA PRO A 50 -36.62 13.34 -6.96
C PRO A 50 -37.31 13.12 -5.60
N PHE A 51 -38.09 12.03 -5.49
CA PHE A 51 -38.84 11.68 -4.29
C PHE A 51 -38.07 10.77 -3.31
N ASN A 52 -36.76 10.63 -3.49
CA ASN A 52 -35.88 9.90 -2.57
C ASN A 52 -35.25 10.85 -1.56
N ARG A 53 -35.19 10.47 -0.28
CA ARG A 53 -34.57 11.29 0.78
C ARG A 53 -33.07 11.58 0.57
N TYR A 54 -32.41 10.85 -0.33
CA TYR A 54 -31.00 11.02 -0.70
C TYR A 54 -30.82 11.49 -2.15
N PHE A 55 -31.86 12.07 -2.75
CA PHE A 55 -31.79 12.65 -4.08
C PHE A 55 -30.65 13.67 -4.15
N GLY A 56 -29.80 13.57 -5.18
CA GLY A 56 -28.63 14.44 -5.35
C GLY A 56 -27.37 14.03 -4.59
N VAL A 57 -27.40 13.03 -3.70
CA VAL A 57 -26.20 12.58 -2.95
C VAL A 57 -25.39 11.54 -3.75
N PRO A 58 -24.16 11.84 -4.22
CA PRO A 58 -23.40 10.95 -5.10
C PRO A 58 -23.04 9.62 -4.41
N THR A 59 -23.31 8.49 -5.09
CA THR A 59 -22.81 7.18 -4.63
C THR A 59 -21.36 6.95 -5.09
N ALA A 60 -20.60 6.08 -4.41
CA ALA A 60 -19.25 5.74 -4.84
C ALA A 60 -19.16 5.09 -6.24
N ALA A 61 -20.28 4.56 -6.75
CA ALA A 61 -20.40 4.09 -8.14
C ALA A 61 -20.61 5.27 -9.09
N MET A 62 -21.49 6.22 -8.75
CA MET A 62 -21.67 7.48 -9.49
C MET A 62 -20.40 8.32 -9.51
N VAL A 63 -19.67 8.44 -8.41
CA VAL A 63 -18.36 9.14 -8.37
C VAL A 63 -17.34 8.40 -9.24
N ARG A 64 -17.36 7.07 -9.32
CA ARG A 64 -16.49 6.31 -10.23
C ARG A 64 -16.90 6.47 -11.70
N GLN A 65 -18.19 6.55 -11.98
CA GLN A 65 -18.73 6.80 -13.31
C GLN A 65 -18.49 8.25 -13.75
N GLN A 66 -18.66 9.23 -12.87
CA GLN A 66 -18.29 10.64 -13.06
C GLN A 66 -16.78 10.80 -13.22
N ASN A 67 -15.95 10.03 -12.52
CA ASN A 67 -14.51 10.01 -12.77
C ASN A 67 -14.15 9.35 -14.11
N ARG A 68 -14.91 8.34 -14.56
CA ARG A 68 -14.75 7.75 -15.91
C ARG A 68 -15.21 8.71 -17.00
N GLN A 69 -16.36 9.32 -16.83
CA GLN A 69 -16.91 10.35 -17.72
C GLN A 69 -16.04 11.60 -17.70
N GLY A 70 -15.46 11.97 -16.57
CA GLY A 70 -14.50 13.07 -16.45
C GLY A 70 -13.15 12.75 -17.08
N ARG A 71 -12.73 11.47 -17.13
CA ARG A 71 -11.58 11.04 -17.94
C ARG A 71 -11.89 10.99 -19.42
N ALA A 72 -13.08 10.54 -19.80
CA ALA A 72 -13.54 10.54 -21.18
C ALA A 72 -13.74 11.98 -21.71
N ALA A 73 -14.37 12.84 -20.92
CA ALA A 73 -14.51 14.27 -21.15
C ALA A 73 -13.18 15.02 -21.02
N GLY A 74 -12.22 14.51 -20.25
CA GLY A 74 -10.85 15.01 -20.18
C GLY A 74 -10.04 14.64 -21.43
N GLN A 75 -10.23 13.43 -21.97
CA GLN A 75 -9.69 13.01 -23.26
C GLN A 75 -10.36 13.78 -24.41
N GLU A 76 -11.67 14.00 -24.33
CA GLU A 76 -12.44 14.78 -25.30
C GLU A 76 -12.10 16.26 -25.20
N ARG A 77 -11.91 16.82 -24.00
CA ARG A 77 -11.34 18.16 -23.81
C ARG A 77 -9.93 18.25 -24.37
N LEU A 78 -9.07 17.25 -24.17
CA LEU A 78 -7.74 17.24 -24.79
C LEU A 78 -7.85 17.22 -26.33
N ARG A 79 -8.85 16.50 -26.88
CA ARG A 79 -9.14 16.43 -28.32
C ARG A 79 -9.67 17.75 -28.87
N LEU A 80 -10.53 18.42 -28.11
CA LEU A 80 -11.09 19.75 -28.41
C LEU A 80 -10.04 20.86 -28.19
N GLU A 81 -9.16 20.72 -27.19
CA GLU A 81 -8.00 21.59 -26.96
C GLU A 81 -6.93 21.40 -28.05
N GLN A 82 -6.80 20.20 -28.64
CA GLN A 82 -6.02 19.94 -29.86
C GLN A 82 -6.64 20.56 -31.12
N ALA A 83 -7.93 20.88 -31.09
CA ALA A 83 -8.64 21.62 -32.14
C ALA A 83 -8.73 23.14 -31.87
N ASN A 84 -8.13 23.62 -30.77
CA ASN A 84 -8.19 25.01 -30.38
C ASN A 84 -7.21 25.86 -31.24
N PRO A 85 -7.70 26.86 -32.01
CA PRO A 85 -6.85 27.73 -32.84
C PRO A 85 -5.89 28.64 -32.05
N ASP A 86 -6.05 28.75 -30.73
CA ASP A 86 -5.20 29.56 -29.84
C ASP A 86 -3.92 28.83 -29.37
N VAL A 87 -3.69 27.57 -29.77
CA VAL A 87 -2.47 26.83 -29.41
C VAL A 87 -1.30 27.32 -30.28
N PRO A 88 -0.14 27.70 -29.67
CA PRO A 88 1.03 28.13 -30.45
C PRO A 88 1.43 27.05 -31.46
N ARG A 89 1.52 27.41 -32.75
CA ARG A 89 1.87 26.45 -33.81
C ARG A 89 3.28 25.89 -33.62
N CYS A 90 3.45 24.62 -33.99
CA CYS A 90 4.76 23.97 -34.02
C CYS A 90 5.76 24.75 -34.90
N GLN A 91 6.82 25.27 -34.28
CA GLN A 91 7.86 26.05 -34.97
C GLN A 91 8.56 25.31 -36.12
N ARG A 92 8.49 23.97 -36.12
CA ARG A 92 9.12 23.14 -37.16
C ARG A 92 8.27 23.00 -38.43
N CYS A 93 6.97 23.28 -38.32
CA CYS A 93 5.99 23.16 -39.41
C CYS A 93 5.61 24.53 -40.01
N ILE A 94 6.15 25.61 -39.41
CA ILE A 94 6.07 26.96 -39.96
C ILE A 94 7.20 27.10 -40.98
N LEU A 95 6.84 27.28 -42.25
CA LEU A 95 7.77 27.56 -43.32
C LEU A 95 8.37 28.97 -43.17
N PRO A 96 9.53 29.25 -43.79
CA PRO A 96 10.22 30.55 -43.66
C PRO A 96 9.40 31.77 -44.08
N ASP A 97 8.38 31.56 -44.92
CA ASP A 97 7.42 32.58 -45.39
C ASP A 97 6.21 32.76 -44.46
N GLY A 98 6.18 32.06 -43.31
CA GLY A 98 5.09 32.10 -42.34
C GLY A 98 3.90 31.20 -42.69
N THR A 99 3.95 30.47 -43.80
CA THR A 99 2.90 29.51 -44.19
C THR A 99 3.09 28.15 -43.52
N ASN A 100 2.04 27.33 -43.52
CA ASN A 100 2.06 26.00 -42.90
C ASN A 100 2.40 24.94 -43.95
N ASP A 101 3.28 24.01 -43.60
CA ASP A 101 3.73 22.91 -44.46
C ASP A 101 2.67 21.85 -44.84
N GLY A 102 1.39 22.13 -44.62
CA GLY A 102 0.27 21.21 -44.85
C GLY A 102 -0.10 20.32 -43.65
N CYS A 103 0.61 20.37 -42.51
CA CYS A 103 0.23 19.61 -41.32
C CYS A 103 -1.06 20.16 -40.67
N LEU A 104 -1.91 19.27 -40.13
CA LEU A 104 -3.04 19.65 -39.27
C LEU A 104 -2.55 20.42 -38.04
N HIS A 105 -3.38 21.32 -37.49
CA HIS A 105 -2.98 22.22 -36.39
C HIS A 105 -2.48 21.45 -35.15
N HIS A 106 -1.28 21.75 -34.67
CA HIS A 106 -0.67 21.12 -33.49
C HIS A 106 0.42 22.00 -32.87
N GLY A 107 0.69 21.80 -31.56
CA GLY A 107 1.52 22.71 -30.78
C GLY A 107 3.04 22.50 -30.81
N ASN A 108 3.50 21.28 -31.13
CA ASN A 108 4.94 20.95 -31.15
C ASN A 108 5.22 19.65 -31.92
N THR A 109 6.49 19.36 -32.14
CA THR A 109 6.97 18.16 -32.87
C THR A 109 6.67 16.83 -32.17
N ALA A 110 6.22 16.83 -30.92
CA ALA A 110 5.81 15.60 -30.23
C ALA A 110 4.39 15.14 -30.62
N SER A 111 3.62 15.96 -31.35
CA SER A 111 2.32 15.57 -31.88
C SER A 111 2.45 14.58 -33.03
N HIS A 112 1.63 13.53 -33.07
CA HIS A 112 1.51 12.61 -34.20
C HIS A 112 1.07 13.28 -35.51
N LEU A 113 0.53 14.49 -35.43
CA LEU A 113 0.11 15.29 -36.59
C LEU A 113 1.27 16.08 -37.23
N CYS A 114 2.47 16.01 -36.65
CA CYS A 114 3.66 16.69 -37.15
C CYS A 114 4.41 15.78 -38.13
N HIS A 115 4.76 16.28 -39.32
CA HIS A 115 5.61 15.53 -40.27
C HIS A 115 7.00 15.20 -39.69
N ALA A 116 7.49 16.01 -38.75
CA ALA A 116 8.76 15.82 -38.05
C ALA A 116 8.62 15.00 -36.74
N HIS A 117 7.45 14.39 -36.50
CA HIS A 117 7.22 13.54 -35.35
C HIS A 117 8.12 12.31 -35.40
N LYS A 118 8.86 12.08 -34.32
CA LYS A 118 9.67 10.86 -34.16
C LYS A 118 8.87 9.83 -33.40
N THR A 119 8.72 8.64 -33.98
CA THR A 119 7.96 7.55 -33.38
C THR A 119 8.57 7.18 -32.02
N SER A 120 7.78 7.35 -30.96
CA SER A 120 8.15 7.01 -29.59
C SER A 120 7.77 5.57 -29.23
N MET A 121 8.29 5.09 -28.10
CA MET A 121 7.91 3.78 -27.57
C MET A 121 6.42 3.74 -27.19
N ASP A 122 5.86 4.86 -26.74
CA ASP A 122 4.45 4.94 -26.37
C ASP A 122 3.56 4.84 -27.63
N ASP A 123 4.02 5.39 -28.76
CA ASP A 123 3.33 5.31 -30.05
C ASP A 123 3.32 3.88 -30.56
N ILE A 124 4.45 3.18 -30.44
CA ILE A 124 4.55 1.75 -30.77
C ILE A 124 3.63 0.92 -29.87
N VAL A 125 3.62 1.17 -28.57
CA VAL A 125 2.72 0.45 -27.64
C VAL A 125 1.25 0.71 -27.98
N ASN A 126 0.88 1.95 -28.31
CA ASN A 126 -0.47 2.33 -28.71
C ASN A 126 -0.89 1.68 -30.03
N ASN A 127 0.00 1.60 -31.01
CA ASN A 127 -0.30 0.98 -32.31
C ASN A 127 -0.40 -0.54 -32.20
N VAL A 128 0.46 -1.16 -31.40
CA VAL A 128 0.46 -2.62 -31.19
C VAL A 128 -0.72 -3.09 -30.34
N LEU A 129 -1.00 -2.41 -29.22
CA LEU A 129 -2.00 -2.86 -28.24
C LEU A 129 -3.35 -2.16 -28.38
N GLY A 130 -3.43 -1.11 -29.20
CA GLY A 130 -4.53 -0.18 -29.26
C GLY A 130 -4.53 0.85 -28.11
N PRO A 131 -5.46 1.83 -28.16
CA PRO A 131 -5.55 2.93 -27.20
C PRO A 131 -5.96 2.47 -25.78
N ARG A 132 -6.50 1.26 -25.65
CA ARG A 132 -6.92 0.67 -24.37
C ARG A 132 -5.91 -0.37 -23.91
N HIS A 133 -4.83 0.08 -23.29
CA HIS A 133 -3.83 -0.80 -22.68
C HIS A 133 -3.49 -0.34 -21.24
N HIS A 134 -2.81 -1.18 -20.47
CA HIS A 134 -2.34 -0.85 -19.12
C HIS A 134 -0.92 -1.37 -18.87
N SER A 135 -0.12 -0.59 -18.14
CA SER A 135 1.23 -0.99 -17.77
C SER A 135 1.23 -2.05 -16.66
N PHE A 136 2.16 -2.99 -16.73
CA PHE A 136 2.42 -4.00 -15.71
C PHE A 136 3.92 -4.32 -15.65
N VAL A 137 4.31 -5.10 -14.62
CA VAL A 137 5.70 -5.53 -14.45
C VAL A 137 5.83 -7.04 -14.31
N ARG A 138 6.84 -7.63 -14.96
CA ARG A 138 7.28 -9.00 -14.69
C ARG A 138 8.54 -8.99 -13.83
N ARG A 139 8.52 -9.70 -12.70
CA ARG A 139 9.63 -9.75 -11.73
C ARG A 139 10.35 -11.08 -11.79
N CYS A 140 11.67 -11.03 -11.89
CA CYS A 140 12.55 -12.20 -11.90
C CYS A 140 13.85 -11.91 -11.15
N THR A 141 14.62 -12.96 -10.80
CA THR A 141 15.99 -12.77 -10.33
C THR A 141 16.91 -12.45 -11.50
N LEU A 142 17.76 -11.44 -11.36
CA LEU A 142 18.71 -11.02 -12.38
C LEU A 142 19.64 -12.18 -12.81
N LYS A 143 20.13 -12.96 -11.85
CA LYS A 143 20.99 -14.14 -12.11
C LYS A 143 20.37 -15.16 -13.07
N ARG A 144 19.06 -15.40 -12.96
CA ARG A 144 18.32 -16.40 -13.76
C ARG A 144 18.03 -15.88 -15.16
N THR A 145 17.75 -14.59 -15.31
CA THR A 145 17.41 -13.97 -16.59
C THR A 145 18.63 -13.57 -17.40
N LEU A 146 19.76 -13.20 -16.78
CA LEU A 146 20.95 -12.78 -17.51
C LEU A 146 21.42 -13.85 -18.52
N THR A 147 21.82 -13.38 -19.70
CA THR A 147 22.50 -14.16 -20.73
C THR A 147 23.85 -13.50 -21.02
N CYS A 148 24.90 -14.31 -21.01
CA CYS A 148 26.26 -13.88 -21.27
C CYS A 148 26.91 -14.90 -22.21
N PHE A 149 27.80 -14.43 -23.07
CA PHE A 149 28.62 -15.31 -23.88
C PHE A 149 29.55 -16.18 -23.00
N GLY A 150 29.86 -17.38 -23.47
CA GLY A 150 30.82 -18.29 -22.83
C GLY A 150 30.65 -19.72 -23.35
N ARG A 151 31.77 -20.34 -23.73
CA ARG A 151 31.80 -21.70 -24.28
C ARG A 151 31.39 -22.71 -23.22
N THR A 152 31.86 -22.54 -21.98
CA THR A 152 31.54 -23.42 -20.85
C THR A 152 30.53 -22.82 -19.87
N ARG A 153 29.86 -23.67 -19.08
CA ARG A 153 28.95 -23.24 -17.99
C ARG A 153 29.67 -22.36 -16.97
N ARG A 154 30.93 -22.68 -16.64
CA ARG A 154 31.76 -21.93 -15.68
C ARG A 154 32.07 -20.52 -16.19
N GLN A 155 32.44 -20.38 -17.47
CA GLN A 155 32.66 -19.07 -18.10
C GLN A 155 31.39 -18.22 -18.07
N ARG A 156 30.23 -18.79 -18.46
CA ARG A 156 28.95 -18.07 -18.42
C ARG A 156 28.58 -17.63 -17.01
N LEU A 157 28.80 -18.47 -15.99
CA LEU A 157 28.51 -18.12 -14.61
C LEU A 157 29.43 -17.01 -14.10
N SER A 158 30.73 -17.07 -14.41
CA SER A 158 31.70 -16.02 -14.08
C SER A 158 31.32 -14.68 -14.72
N ALA A 159 30.97 -14.69 -16.02
CA ALA A 159 30.50 -13.51 -16.73
C ALA A 159 29.23 -12.90 -16.09
N LYS A 160 28.25 -13.74 -15.72
CA LYS A 160 27.05 -13.28 -15.00
C LYS A 160 27.39 -12.60 -13.68
N ILE A 161 28.35 -13.13 -12.91
CA ILE A 161 28.76 -12.56 -11.63
C ILE A 161 29.38 -11.17 -11.85
N LYS A 162 30.23 -10.99 -12.87
CA LYS A 162 30.80 -9.68 -13.22
C LYS A 162 29.73 -8.65 -13.54
N VAL A 163 28.76 -9.02 -14.39
CA VAL A 163 27.62 -8.15 -14.74
C VAL A 163 26.80 -7.79 -13.51
N ILE A 164 26.46 -8.76 -12.66
CA ILE A 164 25.70 -8.51 -11.43
C ILE A 164 26.44 -7.54 -10.51
N ARG A 165 27.75 -7.72 -10.30
CA ARG A 165 28.55 -6.82 -9.47
C ARG A 165 28.53 -5.39 -10.00
N GLU A 166 28.58 -5.21 -11.31
CA GLU A 166 28.48 -3.87 -11.91
C GLU A 166 27.08 -3.26 -11.73
N VAL A 167 26.01 -4.06 -11.89
CA VAL A 167 24.65 -3.59 -11.57
C VAL A 167 24.53 -3.17 -10.10
N GLU A 168 25.07 -3.98 -9.18
CA GLU A 168 25.08 -3.68 -7.75
C GLU A 168 25.83 -2.38 -7.45
N ARG A 169 26.99 -2.16 -8.10
CA ARG A 169 27.76 -0.91 -8.01
C ARG A 169 26.92 0.30 -8.41
N VAL A 170 26.22 0.24 -9.55
CA VAL A 170 25.37 1.35 -10.02
C VAL A 170 24.20 1.58 -9.07
N VAL A 171 23.52 0.52 -8.62
CA VAL A 171 22.39 0.61 -7.67
C VAL A 171 22.82 1.23 -6.35
N ASP A 172 23.97 0.81 -5.82
CA ASP A 172 24.50 1.32 -4.56
C ASP A 172 24.94 2.77 -4.69
N HIS A 173 25.58 3.13 -5.80
CA HIS A 173 25.96 4.49 -6.10
C HIS A 173 24.73 5.42 -6.19
N VAL A 174 23.72 5.07 -7.01
CA VAL A 174 22.47 5.86 -7.13
C VAL A 174 21.74 5.97 -5.78
N ARG A 175 21.74 4.89 -4.97
CA ARG A 175 21.17 4.91 -3.61
C ARG A 175 21.88 5.94 -2.72
N ASN A 176 23.21 5.96 -2.72
CA ASN A 176 24.00 6.89 -1.90
C ASN A 176 23.75 8.34 -2.33
N VAL A 177 23.81 8.61 -3.63
CA VAL A 177 23.49 9.94 -4.19
C VAL A 177 22.08 10.37 -3.79
N SER A 178 21.10 9.47 -3.89
CA SER A 178 19.70 9.77 -3.52
C SER A 178 19.54 10.13 -2.05
N ILE A 179 20.23 9.40 -1.15
CA ILE A 179 20.16 9.66 0.30
C ILE A 179 20.74 11.04 0.59
N LYS A 180 21.96 11.31 0.11
CA LYS A 180 22.66 12.58 0.37
C LYS A 180 21.94 13.77 -0.28
N ALA A 181 21.41 13.61 -1.49
CA ALA A 181 20.57 14.62 -2.13
C ALA A 181 19.36 14.99 -1.27
N MET A 182 18.62 14.01 -0.75
CA MET A 182 17.46 14.29 0.11
C MET A 182 17.83 14.91 1.46
N LEU A 183 19.04 14.69 1.98
CA LEU A 183 19.53 15.38 3.17
C LEU A 183 19.73 16.87 2.90
N PHE A 184 20.37 17.20 1.78
CA PHE A 184 20.54 18.58 1.36
C PHE A 184 19.22 19.27 1.05
N VAL A 185 18.31 18.63 0.31
CA VAL A 185 16.98 19.21 0.00
C VAL A 185 16.23 19.60 1.29
N GLN A 186 16.25 18.73 2.32
CA GLN A 186 15.67 19.06 3.62
C GLN A 186 16.43 20.22 4.32
N HIS A 187 17.77 20.23 4.27
CA HIS A 187 18.56 21.31 4.87
C HIS A 187 18.26 22.68 4.23
N HIS A 188 18.28 22.74 2.90
CA HIS A 188 18.03 23.95 2.14
C HIS A 188 16.61 24.49 2.38
N VAL A 189 15.61 23.59 2.42
CA VAL A 189 14.23 23.96 2.77
C VAL A 189 14.12 24.48 4.20
N LEU A 190 14.79 23.86 5.18
CA LEU A 190 14.79 24.37 6.55
C LEU A 190 15.42 25.76 6.64
N LYS A 191 16.51 26.01 5.89
CA LYS A 191 17.17 27.32 5.85
C LYS A 191 16.23 28.40 5.29
N MET A 192 15.62 28.15 4.12
CA MET A 192 14.63 29.07 3.51
C MET A 192 13.48 29.36 4.47
N LEU A 193 12.89 28.33 5.08
CA LEU A 193 11.75 28.49 5.99
C LEU A 193 12.13 29.26 7.26
N SER A 194 13.30 29.00 7.83
CA SER A 194 13.80 29.72 8.99
C SER A 194 14.10 31.20 8.71
N ALA A 195 14.42 31.53 7.45
CA ALA A 195 14.63 32.91 6.99
C ALA A 195 13.31 33.59 6.56
N GLY A 196 12.18 32.88 6.56
CA GLY A 196 10.90 33.40 6.06
C GLY A 196 10.81 33.50 4.53
N GLU A 197 11.73 32.86 3.80
CA GLU A 197 11.77 32.87 2.34
C GLU A 197 10.70 31.93 1.74
N PRO A 198 10.09 32.29 0.59
CA PRO A 198 9.10 31.46 -0.07
C PRO A 198 9.71 30.18 -0.65
N ILE A 199 8.98 29.06 -0.54
CA ILE A 199 9.41 27.80 -1.13
C ILE A 199 9.18 27.81 -2.65
N PRO A 200 10.20 27.48 -3.47
CA PRO A 200 10.07 27.49 -4.91
C PRO A 200 9.13 26.35 -5.39
N PRO A 201 8.24 26.63 -6.37
CA PRO A 201 7.37 25.59 -6.96
C PRO A 201 8.14 24.42 -7.59
N THR A 202 9.39 24.67 -7.97
CA THR A 202 10.28 23.68 -8.61
C THR A 202 10.83 22.61 -7.67
N LEU A 203 10.77 22.81 -6.34
CA LEU A 203 11.30 21.87 -5.34
C LEU A 203 10.79 20.42 -5.53
N GLY A 204 9.53 20.26 -5.99
CA GLY A 204 8.87 18.98 -6.24
C GLY A 204 8.96 18.51 -7.68
N MET A 205 9.83 19.08 -8.51
CA MET A 205 10.01 18.74 -9.92
C MET A 205 11.28 17.92 -10.15
N GLN A 206 11.26 17.10 -11.21
CA GLN A 206 12.41 16.27 -11.60
C GLN A 206 13.66 17.12 -11.84
N GLY A 207 13.52 18.28 -12.48
CA GLY A 207 14.66 19.15 -12.84
C GLY A 207 15.45 19.64 -11.63
N TYR A 208 14.76 20.08 -10.57
CA TYR A 208 15.39 20.52 -9.33
C TYR A 208 16.14 19.38 -8.64
N VAL A 209 15.47 18.24 -8.43
CA VAL A 209 16.09 17.08 -7.75
C VAL A 209 17.27 16.55 -8.55
N TYR A 210 17.17 16.53 -9.89
CA TYR A 210 18.28 16.13 -10.75
C TYR A 210 19.47 17.09 -10.62
N GLY A 211 19.24 18.41 -10.59
CA GLY A 211 20.28 19.41 -10.34
C GLY A 211 20.98 19.20 -8.99
N VAL A 212 20.22 18.95 -7.92
CA VAL A 212 20.80 18.60 -6.61
C VAL A 212 21.63 17.32 -6.68
N MET A 213 21.16 16.29 -7.39
CA MET A 213 21.94 15.07 -7.59
C MET A 213 23.23 15.33 -8.35
N GLN A 214 23.26 16.28 -9.29
CA GLN A 214 24.48 16.71 -10.00
C GLN A 214 25.49 17.35 -9.04
N LEU A 215 25.03 18.24 -8.16
CA LEU A 215 25.88 18.86 -7.13
C LEU A 215 26.48 17.81 -6.19
N VAL A 216 25.66 16.85 -5.73
CA VAL A 216 26.11 15.73 -4.88
C VAL A 216 27.19 14.89 -5.55
N ILE A 217 27.14 14.71 -6.88
CA ILE A 217 28.18 13.97 -7.62
C ILE A 217 29.36 14.86 -8.08
N GLY A 218 29.48 16.08 -7.54
CA GLY A 218 30.57 17.01 -7.85
C GLY A 218 30.49 17.62 -9.25
N LYS A 219 29.30 17.64 -9.87
CA LYS A 219 29.08 18.26 -11.19
C LYS A 219 28.32 19.57 -11.07
N GLN A 220 28.56 20.44 -12.03
CA GLN A 220 27.73 21.62 -12.24
C GLN A 220 26.32 21.23 -12.70
N VAL A 221 25.34 22.03 -12.30
CA VAL A 221 23.95 21.85 -12.74
C VAL A 221 23.88 22.14 -14.23
N THR A 222 23.51 21.14 -15.02
CA THR A 222 23.44 21.29 -16.50
C THR A 222 22.05 21.66 -16.98
N ASN A 223 21.06 21.69 -16.09
CA ASN A 223 19.70 21.99 -16.46
C ASN A 223 19.53 23.50 -16.62
N THR A 224 19.17 23.94 -17.82
CA THR A 224 18.90 25.34 -18.17
C THR A 224 17.54 25.82 -17.68
N ASN A 225 16.81 25.04 -16.87
CA ASN A 225 15.51 25.47 -16.34
C ASN A 225 15.69 26.76 -15.52
N PRO A 226 15.17 27.91 -16.00
CA PRO A 226 15.37 29.21 -15.37
C PRO A 226 14.73 29.32 -13.98
N ASN A 227 13.94 28.32 -13.58
CA ASN A 227 13.22 28.27 -12.31
C ASN A 227 13.93 27.43 -11.22
N LEU A 228 15.17 26.98 -11.45
CA LEU A 228 16.02 26.50 -10.36
C LEU A 228 16.38 27.71 -9.48
N PRO A 229 16.28 27.63 -8.13
CA PRO A 229 16.72 28.73 -7.28
C PRO A 229 18.18 29.04 -7.58
N GLN A 230 18.46 30.29 -7.99
CA GLN A 230 19.78 30.72 -8.49
C GLN A 230 20.91 30.47 -7.48
N ASP A 231 20.56 30.42 -6.19
CA ASP A 231 21.46 30.22 -5.05
C ASP A 231 21.70 28.74 -4.70
N THR A 232 21.03 27.78 -5.34
CA THR A 232 21.08 26.34 -4.92
C THR A 232 22.51 25.80 -4.87
N ALA A 233 23.36 26.18 -5.84
CA ALA A 233 24.76 25.74 -5.89
C ALA A 233 25.59 26.35 -4.75
N ASN A 234 25.42 27.65 -4.48
CA ASN A 234 26.09 28.36 -3.38
C ASN A 234 25.64 27.81 -2.02
N ALA A 235 24.33 27.56 -1.86
CA ALA A 235 23.77 26.95 -0.67
C ALA A 235 24.30 25.52 -0.46
N PHE A 236 24.52 24.75 -1.54
CA PHE A 236 25.15 23.44 -1.45
C PHE A 236 26.61 23.53 -1.02
N GLN A 237 27.37 24.47 -1.59
CA GLN A 237 28.77 24.68 -1.22
C GLN A 237 28.92 25.01 0.29
N ALA A 238 28.13 25.97 0.78
CA ALA A 238 28.08 26.31 2.21
C ALA A 238 27.59 25.14 3.11
N TYR A 239 26.80 24.21 2.55
CA TYR A 239 26.42 22.99 3.24
C TYR A 239 27.58 21.98 3.30
N VAL A 240 28.38 21.84 2.24
CA VAL A 240 29.54 20.93 2.19
C VAL A 240 30.64 21.39 3.15
N GLU A 241 30.89 22.69 3.25
CA GLU A 241 31.90 23.29 4.14
C GLU A 241 31.64 22.99 5.63
N GLN A 242 30.42 22.56 5.97
CA GLN A 242 30.07 22.15 7.33
C GLN A 242 30.43 20.70 7.63
N PHE A 243 31.06 19.93 6.74
CA PHE A 243 31.43 18.52 6.97
C PHE A 243 32.93 18.31 7.05
N ASP A 244 33.34 17.37 7.90
CA ASP A 244 34.71 16.86 7.92
C ASP A 244 35.00 15.98 6.70
N ALA A 245 36.28 15.82 6.35
CA ALA A 245 36.72 15.07 5.17
C ALA A 245 36.21 13.61 5.14
N SER A 246 36.09 12.95 6.30
CA SER A 246 35.62 11.56 6.41
C SER A 246 34.11 11.38 6.25
N GLY A 247 33.34 12.47 6.24
CA GLY A 247 31.88 12.46 6.26
C GLY A 247 31.23 13.26 5.14
N LEU A 248 31.96 13.55 4.06
CA LEU A 248 31.48 14.47 3.02
C LEU A 248 30.11 14.09 2.44
N PRO A 249 29.24 15.07 2.15
CA PRO A 249 27.93 14.84 1.57
C PRO A 249 27.99 14.62 0.04
N THR A 250 29.18 14.67 -0.56
CA THR A 250 29.41 14.38 -1.98
C THR A 250 29.67 12.90 -2.24
N VAL A 251 29.59 12.48 -3.49
CA VAL A 251 29.87 11.10 -3.95
C VAL A 251 30.65 11.17 -5.25
N ASP A 252 31.70 10.35 -5.39
CA ASP A 252 32.49 10.33 -6.62
C ASP A 252 31.64 10.02 -7.85
N PRO A 253 31.77 10.79 -8.94
CA PRO A 253 30.90 10.65 -10.10
C PRO A 253 31.06 9.27 -10.76
N LEU A 254 29.92 8.61 -11.03
CA LEU A 254 29.89 7.41 -11.88
C LEU A 254 29.43 7.80 -13.31
N PRO A 255 30.34 7.90 -14.29
CA PRO A 255 30.04 8.38 -15.63
C PRO A 255 29.22 7.36 -16.45
N GLY A 256 28.39 7.86 -17.37
CA GLY A 256 27.62 7.02 -18.30
C GLY A 256 26.26 6.53 -17.77
N TYR A 257 25.82 6.98 -16.59
CA TYR A 257 24.52 6.59 -15.98
C TYR A 257 23.58 7.78 -15.71
N SER A 258 23.67 8.86 -16.50
CA SER A 258 22.84 10.07 -16.33
C SER A 258 21.34 9.77 -16.32
N GLN A 259 20.88 8.88 -17.19
CA GLN A 259 19.47 8.47 -17.27
C GLN A 259 18.98 7.77 -16.00
N CYS A 260 19.85 6.99 -15.33
CA CYS A 260 19.52 6.39 -14.03
C CYS A 260 19.24 7.47 -12.98
N TYR A 261 20.05 8.52 -12.93
CA TYR A 261 19.81 9.66 -12.02
C TYR A 261 18.54 10.43 -12.41
N ALA A 262 18.28 10.65 -13.70
CA ALA A 262 17.08 11.35 -14.16
C ALA A 262 15.79 10.61 -13.74
N HIS A 263 15.73 9.30 -13.94
CA HIS A 263 14.61 8.48 -13.48
C HIS A 263 14.47 8.44 -11.96
N MET A 264 15.60 8.39 -11.23
CA MET A 264 15.59 8.45 -9.78
C MET A 264 15.11 9.81 -9.28
N ALA A 265 15.57 10.91 -9.88
CA ALA A 265 15.13 12.27 -9.57
C ALA A 265 13.61 12.43 -9.77
N LYS A 266 13.05 11.88 -10.86
CA LYS A 266 11.60 11.82 -11.07
C LYS A 266 10.90 11.09 -9.92
N THR A 267 11.43 9.94 -9.51
CA THR A 267 10.89 9.15 -8.40
C THR A 267 10.94 9.91 -7.06
N LEU A 268 12.05 10.60 -6.78
CA LEU A 268 12.23 11.39 -5.57
C LEU A 268 11.33 12.62 -5.55
N ALA A 269 11.19 13.34 -6.68
CA ALA A 269 10.29 14.47 -6.84
C ALA A 269 8.82 14.07 -6.55
N THR A 270 8.36 12.95 -7.10
CA THR A 270 7.04 12.38 -6.75
C THR A 270 6.95 12.02 -5.27
N THR A 271 8.03 11.49 -4.67
CA THR A 271 8.05 11.13 -3.25
C THR A 271 7.93 12.37 -2.34
N ILE A 272 8.56 13.50 -2.72
CA ILE A 272 8.44 14.78 -1.99
C ILE A 272 6.98 15.23 -1.94
N LYS A 273 6.30 15.27 -3.10
CA LYS A 273 4.88 15.65 -3.19
C LYS A 273 3.99 14.70 -2.38
N ASN A 274 4.15 13.39 -2.57
CA ASN A 274 3.34 12.39 -1.87
C ASN A 274 3.56 12.39 -0.34
N CYS A 275 4.76 12.73 0.12
CA CYS A 275 5.06 12.81 1.55
C CYS A 275 4.18 13.86 2.26
N LEU A 276 3.93 14.99 1.60
CA LEU A 276 3.01 16.00 2.10
C LEU A 276 1.56 15.54 1.95
N THR A 277 1.13 15.20 0.74
CA THR A 277 -0.29 14.92 0.45
C THR A 277 -0.86 13.74 1.25
N GLU A 278 -0.10 12.66 1.43
CA GLU A 278 -0.55 11.49 2.21
C GLU A 278 -0.55 11.73 3.72
N ALA A 279 0.27 12.67 4.21
CA ALA A 279 0.47 12.90 5.63
C ALA A 279 -0.18 14.19 6.15
N PHE A 280 -0.67 15.07 5.26
CA PHE A 280 -1.21 16.38 5.61
C PHE A 280 -2.33 16.30 6.64
N GLU A 281 -3.45 15.67 6.31
CA GLU A 281 -4.58 15.51 7.23
C GLU A 281 -4.16 14.85 8.57
N PRO A 282 -3.45 13.71 8.59
CA PRO A 282 -2.97 13.13 9.85
C PRO A 282 -2.09 14.07 10.69
N ARG A 283 -1.25 14.90 10.07
CA ARG A 283 -0.36 15.86 10.76
C ARG A 283 -1.16 17.05 11.28
N CYS A 284 -2.06 17.64 10.50
CA CYS A 284 -2.96 18.70 10.94
C CYS A 284 -3.80 18.25 12.14
N LYS A 285 -4.39 17.06 12.07
CA LYS A 285 -5.17 16.50 13.20
C LYS A 285 -4.31 16.24 14.43
N ALA A 286 -3.05 15.82 14.26
CA ALA A 286 -2.13 15.66 15.37
C ALA A 286 -1.78 17.01 16.02
N TYR A 287 -1.57 18.04 15.22
CA TYR A 287 -1.30 19.41 15.67
C TYR A 287 -2.52 20.05 16.37
N ILE A 288 -3.72 19.94 15.79
CA ILE A 288 -4.96 20.40 16.43
C ILE A 288 -5.16 19.70 17.78
N ALA A 289 -4.93 18.37 17.83
CA ALA A 289 -5.00 17.63 19.08
C ALA A 289 -3.95 18.08 20.10
N PHE A 290 -2.79 18.56 19.64
CA PHE A 290 -1.77 19.16 20.49
C PHE A 290 -2.28 20.51 21.05
N LYS A 291 -2.73 21.43 20.21
CA LYS A 291 -3.26 22.74 20.65
C LYS A 291 -4.43 22.63 21.62
N LEU A 292 -5.38 21.73 21.36
CA LEU A 292 -6.50 21.50 22.28
C LEU A 292 -6.04 20.99 23.65
N ARG A 293 -4.99 20.15 23.70
CA ARG A 293 -4.45 19.65 24.96
C ARG A 293 -3.65 20.70 25.72
N THR A 294 -3.04 21.66 25.03
CA THR A 294 -2.31 22.76 25.68
C THR A 294 -3.25 23.84 26.20
N LEU A 295 -4.40 24.05 25.55
CA LEU A 295 -5.38 25.05 25.93
C LEU A 295 -6.37 24.57 27.00
N ILE A 296 -6.71 23.28 27.04
CA ILE A 296 -7.64 22.72 28.03
C ILE A 296 -6.87 22.36 29.31
N SER A 297 -7.34 22.85 30.46
CA SER A 297 -6.74 22.58 31.76
C SER A 297 -6.67 21.07 32.06
N ARG A 298 -5.74 20.67 32.95
CA ARG A 298 -5.55 19.24 33.28
C ARG A 298 -6.80 18.61 33.90
N THR A 299 -7.55 19.36 34.70
CA THR A 299 -8.80 18.92 35.36
C THR A 299 -10.00 18.82 34.40
N ASP A 300 -9.90 19.46 33.22
CA ASP A 300 -10.96 19.49 32.20
C ASP A 300 -10.68 18.62 30.97
N LYS A 301 -9.68 17.76 30.98
CA LYS A 301 -9.25 17.03 29.78
C LYS A 301 -10.37 16.18 29.15
N PRO A 302 -10.63 16.31 27.84
CA PRO A 302 -11.58 15.45 27.13
C PRO A 302 -11.08 14.02 27.03
N LYS A 303 -11.99 13.04 27.13
CA LYS A 303 -11.63 11.63 26.90
C LYS A 303 -11.20 11.45 25.45
N LYS A 304 -10.40 10.40 25.17
CA LYS A 304 -9.87 10.11 23.82
C LYS A 304 -10.92 10.13 22.70
N LYS A 305 -12.14 9.65 22.97
CA LYS A 305 -13.25 9.67 21.99
C LYS A 305 -13.78 11.06 21.73
N GLU A 306 -13.87 11.90 22.76
CA GLU A 306 -14.37 13.28 22.69
C GLU A 306 -13.34 14.18 22.01
N LEU A 307 -12.07 14.08 22.40
CA LEU A 307 -10.97 14.78 21.74
C LEU A 307 -10.96 14.48 20.24
N LYS A 308 -11.20 13.22 19.85
CA LYS A 308 -11.27 12.85 18.43
C LYS A 308 -12.44 13.53 17.70
N LYS A 309 -13.59 13.73 18.36
CA LYS A 309 -14.73 14.46 17.78
C LYS A 309 -14.38 15.94 17.59
N LEU A 310 -13.82 16.59 18.62
CA LEU A 310 -13.39 17.99 18.57
C LEU A 310 -12.36 18.22 17.46
N VAL A 311 -11.31 17.38 17.41
CA VAL A 311 -10.26 17.47 16.37
C VAL A 311 -10.81 17.31 14.96
N ASN A 312 -11.75 16.38 14.75
CA ASN A 312 -12.37 16.19 13.44
C ASN A 312 -13.24 17.38 13.04
N TYR A 313 -14.00 17.95 13.98
CA TYR A 313 -14.81 19.15 13.75
C TYR A 313 -13.94 20.34 13.35
N VAL A 314 -12.93 20.65 14.17
CA VAL A 314 -11.98 21.75 13.91
C VAL A 314 -11.30 21.56 12.56
N TYR A 315 -10.82 20.35 12.26
CA TYR A 315 -10.18 20.08 10.97
C TYR A 315 -11.12 20.36 9.79
N SER A 316 -12.36 19.86 9.83
CA SER A 316 -13.32 20.06 8.72
C SER A 316 -13.64 21.55 8.51
N LYS A 317 -13.87 22.32 9.58
CA LYS A 317 -14.05 23.78 9.49
C LYS A 317 -12.82 24.47 8.87
N LEU A 318 -11.62 24.15 9.36
CA LEU A 318 -10.38 24.75 8.87
C LEU A 318 -9.96 24.28 7.47
N SER A 319 -10.49 23.17 6.96
CA SER A 319 -10.21 22.66 5.62
C SER A 319 -11.21 23.12 4.56
N GLY A 320 -12.24 23.87 4.96
CA GLY A 320 -13.34 24.29 4.09
C GLY A 320 -14.35 23.17 3.80
N GLU A 321 -14.38 22.11 4.59
CA GLU A 321 -15.42 21.08 4.54
C GLU A 321 -16.60 21.50 5.42
N ASP A 322 -17.84 21.29 4.96
CA ASP A 322 -19.02 21.49 5.80
C ASP A 322 -19.13 20.34 6.82
N PRO A 323 -18.93 20.58 8.13
CA PRO A 323 -18.99 19.51 9.11
C PRO A 323 -20.43 19.02 9.25
N ALA A 324 -20.64 17.71 9.02
CA ALA A 324 -21.98 17.11 9.07
C ALA A 324 -22.74 17.31 10.40
N ASN A 325 -22.06 17.64 11.51
CA ASN A 325 -22.66 18.06 12.79
C ASN A 325 -21.64 18.85 13.63
N GLU A 326 -22.09 19.89 14.33
CA GLU A 326 -21.33 20.57 15.38
C GLU A 326 -21.26 19.69 16.64
N PRO A 327 -20.10 19.55 17.30
CA PRO A 327 -20.01 18.78 18.53
C PRO A 327 -20.76 19.48 19.67
N ALA A 328 -21.65 18.76 20.35
CA ALA A 328 -22.15 19.19 21.65
C ALA A 328 -20.96 19.26 22.64
N TYR A 329 -20.65 20.46 23.12
CA TYR A 329 -19.59 20.68 24.11
C TYR A 329 -20.08 20.26 25.49
N ALA A 330 -19.37 19.34 26.15
CA ALA A 330 -19.70 18.92 27.51
C ALA A 330 -19.26 19.96 28.56
N ARG A 331 -18.31 20.84 28.21
CA ARG A 331 -17.74 21.86 29.10
C ARG A 331 -17.45 23.14 28.30
N GLN A 332 -17.64 24.29 28.92
CA GLN A 332 -17.39 25.60 28.29
C GLN A 332 -15.90 25.83 27.98
N SER A 333 -14.98 25.25 28.77
CA SER A 333 -13.54 25.30 28.49
C SER A 333 -13.17 24.64 27.16
N TRP A 334 -13.92 23.65 26.71
CA TRP A 334 -13.69 22.99 25.41
C TRP A 334 -14.13 23.86 24.25
N GLU A 335 -15.28 24.53 24.40
CA GLU A 335 -15.81 25.47 23.40
C GLU A 335 -14.83 26.64 23.20
N ARG A 336 -14.36 27.25 24.29
CA ARG A 336 -13.35 28.32 24.23
C ARG A 336 -12.06 27.84 23.56
N ALA A 337 -11.56 26.67 23.94
CA ALA A 337 -10.35 26.10 23.31
C ALA A 337 -10.54 25.83 21.81
N VAL A 338 -11.71 25.35 21.40
CA VAL A 338 -12.03 25.14 19.98
C VAL A 338 -12.10 26.48 19.23
N ALA A 339 -12.77 27.48 19.78
CA ALA A 339 -12.83 28.82 19.19
C ALA A 339 -11.43 29.43 19.01
N THR A 340 -10.59 29.37 20.05
CA THR A 340 -9.20 29.84 19.97
C THR A 340 -8.40 29.10 18.89
N VAL A 341 -8.55 27.78 18.74
CA VAL A 341 -7.84 27.04 17.68
C VAL A 341 -8.35 27.45 16.30
N LEU A 342 -9.65 27.66 16.11
CA LEU A 342 -10.23 28.10 14.85
C LEU A 342 -9.75 29.49 14.44
N GLU A 343 -9.56 30.39 15.40
CA GLU A 343 -9.09 31.76 15.17
C GLU A 343 -7.58 31.82 14.90
N THR A 344 -6.79 31.04 15.64
CA THR A 344 -5.31 31.15 15.62
C THR A 344 -4.62 30.20 14.62
N THR A 345 -5.34 29.25 14.04
CA THR A 345 -4.75 28.22 13.17
C THR A 345 -5.23 28.34 11.73
N SER A 346 -4.28 28.45 10.80
CA SER A 346 -4.54 28.32 9.36
C SER A 346 -3.97 27.02 8.81
N LEU A 347 -4.72 26.32 7.96
CA LEU A 347 -4.24 25.15 7.21
C LEU A 347 -3.63 25.52 5.85
N GLY A 348 -3.43 26.82 5.57
CA GLY A 348 -2.99 27.32 4.28
C GLY A 348 -4.15 27.62 3.33
N PRO A 349 -3.90 27.59 2.00
CA PRO A 349 -4.91 27.89 0.99
C PRO A 349 -6.18 27.03 1.13
N GLN A 350 -7.34 27.62 0.86
CA GLN A 350 -8.65 26.96 0.98
C GLN A 350 -9.32 26.84 -0.39
N PRO A 351 -10.12 25.78 -0.63
CA PRO A 351 -10.32 24.60 0.23
C PRO A 351 -9.12 23.65 0.18
N VAL A 352 -8.89 22.91 1.27
CA VAL A 352 -7.82 21.90 1.33
C VAL A 352 -8.28 20.64 0.61
N THR A 353 -7.96 20.53 -0.68
CA THR A 353 -8.25 19.34 -1.50
C THR A 353 -6.97 18.61 -1.88
N PHE A 354 -7.08 17.33 -2.24
CA PHE A 354 -5.94 16.55 -2.74
C PHE A 354 -5.30 17.19 -3.99
N GLU A 355 -6.12 17.79 -4.85
CA GLU A 355 -5.69 18.50 -6.05
C GLU A 355 -4.87 19.75 -5.68
N ASN A 356 -5.39 20.59 -4.79
CA ASN A 356 -4.70 21.79 -4.31
C ASN A 356 -3.39 21.45 -3.59
N LEU A 357 -3.41 20.43 -2.72
CA LEU A 357 -2.20 19.95 -2.02
C LEU A 357 -1.12 19.44 -3.00
N THR A 358 -1.51 18.88 -4.14
CA THR A 358 -0.57 18.37 -5.14
C THR A 358 -0.03 19.48 -6.03
N ALA A 359 -0.90 20.39 -6.48
CA ALA A 359 -0.55 21.49 -7.38
C ALA A 359 0.25 22.60 -6.67
N LYS A 360 -0.16 22.96 -5.45
CA LYS A 360 0.40 24.06 -4.66
C LYS A 360 1.16 23.58 -3.42
N PHE A 361 1.79 22.40 -3.50
CA PHE A 361 2.44 21.75 -2.34
C PHE A 361 3.45 22.66 -1.60
N TYR A 362 4.08 23.59 -2.33
CA TYR A 362 5.04 24.56 -1.81
C TYR A 362 4.41 25.60 -0.87
N GLU A 363 3.12 25.94 -1.03
CA GLU A 363 2.39 26.87 -0.16
C GLU A 363 2.01 26.22 1.19
N TYR A 364 1.79 24.91 1.20
CA TYR A 364 1.42 24.16 2.40
C TYR A 364 2.61 23.72 3.26
N LEU A 365 3.83 23.75 2.71
CA LEU A 365 5.04 23.35 3.43
C LEU A 365 5.36 24.33 4.57
N PRO A 366 5.26 25.66 4.35
CA PRO A 366 4.73 26.71 5.21
C PRO A 366 4.24 26.30 6.58
N VAL A 367 3.01 25.78 6.48
CA VAL A 367 2.11 25.44 7.56
C VAL A 367 2.66 24.26 8.36
N MET A 368 3.17 23.23 7.68
CA MET A 368 3.77 22.07 8.35
C MET A 368 5.02 22.42 9.14
N TYR A 369 5.82 23.36 8.65
CA TYR A 369 6.97 23.88 9.37
C TYR A 369 6.54 24.57 10.65
N LYS A 370 5.60 25.53 10.58
CA LYS A 370 5.08 26.24 11.77
C LYS A 370 4.50 25.29 12.81
N PHE A 371 3.74 24.27 12.38
CA PHE A 371 3.20 23.27 13.30
C PHE A 371 4.30 22.49 14.02
N LEU A 372 5.35 22.10 13.30
CA LEU A 372 6.47 21.36 13.88
C LEU A 372 7.30 22.27 14.80
N GLU A 373 7.47 23.54 14.44
CA GLU A 373 8.17 24.56 15.23
C GLU A 373 7.48 24.81 16.58
N GLU A 374 6.18 25.09 16.59
CA GLU A 374 5.42 25.26 17.83
C GLU A 374 5.47 24.01 18.72
N MET A 375 5.32 22.83 18.12
CA MET A 375 5.42 21.57 18.84
C MET A 375 6.84 21.35 19.42
N GLU A 376 7.89 21.71 18.69
CA GLU A 376 9.29 21.55 19.11
C GLU A 376 9.70 22.56 20.18
N ALA A 377 9.24 23.80 20.08
CA ALA A 377 9.38 24.81 21.11
C ALA A 377 8.72 24.35 22.42
N HIS A 378 7.48 23.86 22.34
CA HIS A 378 6.78 23.33 23.51
C HIS A 378 7.50 22.12 24.12
N SER A 379 7.99 21.20 23.29
CA SER A 379 8.75 20.04 23.77
C SER A 379 10.06 20.46 24.41
N THR A 380 10.75 21.45 23.84
CA THR A 380 12.03 21.97 24.36
C THR A 380 11.83 22.67 25.70
N ALA A 381 10.76 23.46 25.85
CA ALA A 381 10.39 24.11 27.10
C ALA A 381 10.05 23.12 28.22
N GLN A 382 9.61 21.90 27.87
CA GLN A 382 9.36 20.83 28.84
C GLN A 382 10.63 20.03 29.19
N THR A 383 11.60 19.91 28.29
CA THR A 383 12.90 19.28 28.60
C THR A 383 13.70 20.15 29.57
N GLY A 384 13.74 19.73 30.84
CA GLY A 384 14.47 20.43 31.91
C GLY A 384 13.58 20.83 33.09
N GLN A 385 12.26 20.80 32.93
CA GLN A 385 11.36 20.82 34.09
C GLN A 385 11.50 19.48 34.81
N PRO A 386 11.72 19.45 36.15
CA PRO A 386 11.61 18.22 36.92
C PRO A 386 10.27 17.58 36.59
N SER A 387 10.22 16.26 36.38
CA SER A 387 8.94 15.58 36.26
C SER A 387 8.20 15.75 37.57
N GLU A 388 7.35 16.78 37.66
CA GLU A 388 6.61 17.05 38.88
C GLU A 388 5.67 15.88 39.14
N TRP A 389 5.62 15.44 40.39
CA TRP A 389 4.70 14.41 40.81
C TRP A 389 3.28 14.96 40.75
N ALA A 390 2.61 14.75 39.61
CA ALA A 390 1.25 15.20 39.40
C ALA A 390 0.26 14.20 39.97
N ILE A 391 -0.71 14.68 40.76
CA ILE A 391 -1.85 13.88 41.22
C ILE A 391 -2.71 13.57 40.00
N VAL A 392 -2.96 12.28 39.76
CA VAL A 392 -3.79 11.80 38.65
C VAL A 392 -4.86 10.83 39.11
N ASP A 393 -5.96 10.80 38.36
CA ASP A 393 -7.13 9.95 38.57
C ASP A 393 -7.06 8.63 37.79
N GLU A 394 -6.03 8.44 36.96
CA GLU A 394 -5.75 7.17 36.26
C GLU A 394 -4.25 6.82 36.29
N ALA A 395 -3.94 5.54 36.52
CA ALA A 395 -2.60 5.00 36.39
C ALA A 395 -2.28 4.71 34.92
N ASP A 396 -1.13 5.19 34.43
CA ASP A 396 -0.74 5.00 33.03
C ASP A 396 0.03 3.69 32.79
N SER A 397 0.14 3.30 31.51
CA SER A 397 0.75 2.02 31.11
C SER A 397 2.27 1.96 31.33
N GLN A 398 2.97 3.10 31.36
CA GLN A 398 4.41 3.15 31.60
C GLN A 398 4.68 2.95 33.08
N TYR A 399 4.00 3.71 33.94
CA TYR A 399 4.07 3.55 35.38
C TYR A 399 3.71 2.12 35.83
N CYS A 400 2.64 1.54 35.26
CA CYS A 400 2.28 0.15 35.54
C CYS A 400 3.41 -0.84 35.19
N ARG A 401 4.23 -0.53 34.17
CA ARG A 401 5.39 -1.36 33.83
C ARG A 401 6.51 -1.22 34.86
N GLU A 402 6.80 0.02 35.28
CA GLU A 402 7.84 0.33 36.26
C GLU A 402 7.56 -0.34 37.61
N LEU A 403 6.30 -0.27 38.07
CA LEU A 403 5.84 -0.98 39.25
C LEU A 403 5.97 -2.50 39.13
N LEU A 404 5.66 -3.05 37.96
CA LEU A 404 5.76 -4.49 37.74
C LEU A 404 7.20 -4.97 37.60
N SER A 405 8.13 -4.17 37.09
CA SER A 405 9.56 -4.53 37.07
C SER A 405 10.17 -4.62 38.46
N ALA A 406 9.54 -4.03 39.48
CA ALA A 406 9.95 -4.18 40.87
C ALA A 406 9.35 -5.44 41.55
N VAL A 407 8.53 -6.22 40.85
CA VAL A 407 7.96 -7.47 41.38
C VAL A 407 8.88 -8.63 41.00
N ASP A 408 9.36 -9.36 42.00
CA ASP A 408 10.19 -10.55 41.82
C ASP A 408 9.49 -11.59 40.91
N GLY A 409 10.26 -12.20 40.01
CA GLY A 409 9.76 -13.13 39.00
C GLY A 409 9.04 -12.49 37.80
N PHE A 410 8.67 -11.20 37.85
CA PHE A 410 8.06 -10.54 36.69
C PHE A 410 9.03 -10.46 35.51
N ASP A 411 10.31 -10.20 35.79
CA ASP A 411 11.32 -10.05 34.74
C ASP A 411 11.76 -11.37 34.09
N ASP A 412 11.46 -12.50 34.72
CA ASP A 412 11.72 -13.84 34.19
C ASP A 412 10.61 -14.32 33.24
N LEU A 413 9.46 -13.65 33.23
CA LEU A 413 8.35 -13.98 32.34
C LEU A 413 8.71 -13.79 30.85
N GLY A 414 8.21 -14.69 30.00
CA GLY A 414 8.30 -14.52 28.56
C GLY A 414 7.59 -13.23 28.09
N ARG A 415 8.05 -12.62 26.99
CA ARG A 415 7.52 -11.33 26.46
C ARG A 415 5.99 -11.26 26.36
N ARG A 416 5.33 -12.38 26.02
CA ARG A 416 3.87 -12.46 25.91
C ARG A 416 3.18 -12.46 27.27
N GLN A 417 3.76 -13.16 28.25
CA GLN A 417 3.29 -13.20 29.64
C GLN A 417 3.48 -11.84 30.31
N LYS A 418 4.67 -11.20 30.21
CA LYS A 418 4.90 -9.82 30.69
C LYS A 418 3.82 -8.86 30.17
N ALA A 419 3.58 -8.86 28.86
CA ALA A 419 2.58 -7.99 28.24
C ALA A 419 1.13 -8.32 28.65
N GLN A 420 0.83 -9.57 29.01
CA GLN A 420 -0.49 -9.97 29.51
C GLN A 420 -0.69 -9.50 30.95
N VAL A 421 0.29 -9.77 31.83
CA VAL A 421 0.28 -9.32 33.23
C VAL A 421 0.19 -7.81 33.29
N GLN A 422 1.05 -7.07 32.57
CA GLN A 422 1.00 -5.61 32.51
C GLN A 422 -0.38 -5.08 32.09
N ARG A 423 -1.01 -5.67 31.07
CA ARG A 423 -2.37 -5.25 30.64
C ARG A 423 -3.44 -5.57 31.68
N ALA A 424 -3.34 -6.71 32.35
CA ALA A 424 -4.28 -7.11 33.39
C ALA A 424 -4.16 -6.20 34.61
N THR A 425 -2.94 -6.01 35.12
CA THR A 425 -2.63 -5.11 36.24
C THR A 425 -3.08 -3.68 35.95
N HIS A 426 -2.72 -3.11 34.80
CA HIS A 426 -3.16 -1.77 34.39
C HIS A 426 -4.70 -1.65 34.33
N LYS A 427 -5.38 -2.69 33.86
CA LYS A 427 -6.85 -2.72 33.83
C LYS A 427 -7.43 -2.78 35.24
N PHE A 428 -6.88 -3.62 36.11
CA PHE A 428 -7.38 -3.78 37.48
C PHE A 428 -7.16 -2.52 38.33
N MET A 429 -6.00 -1.87 38.21
CA MET A 429 -5.72 -0.58 38.86
C MET A 429 -6.80 0.47 38.55
N ASN A 430 -7.12 0.64 37.26
CA ASN A 430 -8.05 1.67 36.79
C ASN A 430 -9.53 1.24 36.80
N SER A 431 -9.88 0.11 37.43
CA SER A 431 -11.26 -0.40 37.45
C SER A 431 -11.56 -1.06 38.79
N PRO A 432 -11.82 -0.26 39.84
CA PRO A 432 -11.97 -0.76 41.22
C PRO A 432 -13.11 -1.78 41.38
N ALA A 433 -14.18 -1.68 40.57
CA ALA A 433 -15.30 -2.62 40.57
C ALA A 433 -14.95 -4.03 40.03
N LEU A 434 -13.78 -4.23 39.41
CA LEU A 434 -13.38 -5.55 38.93
C LEU A 434 -12.75 -6.37 40.06
N PRO A 435 -13.15 -7.64 40.25
CA PRO A 435 -12.49 -8.53 41.21
C PRO A 435 -11.03 -8.77 40.80
N LEU A 436 -10.14 -8.75 41.80
CA LEU A 436 -8.71 -9.04 41.64
C LEU A 436 -8.51 -10.53 41.53
N ASN A 437 -8.73 -11.04 40.33
CA ASN A 437 -8.52 -12.42 40.04
C ASN A 437 -7.30 -12.55 39.12
N PHE A 438 -6.33 -13.31 39.59
CA PHE A 438 -5.23 -13.87 38.82
C PHE A 438 -5.45 -15.38 38.80
N GLY A 439 -5.12 -16.06 37.71
CA GLY A 439 -5.41 -17.47 37.45
C GLY A 439 -4.21 -18.35 37.76
N PRO A 440 -4.36 -19.69 37.78
CA PRO A 440 -3.46 -20.60 38.49
C PRO A 440 -2.06 -20.79 37.88
N ARG A 441 -1.70 -20.12 36.77
CA ARG A 441 -0.37 -20.20 36.14
C ARG A 441 0.60 -19.08 36.55
N MET A 442 0.27 -18.36 37.61
CA MET A 442 1.10 -17.32 38.21
C MET A 442 1.56 -17.84 39.57
N GLU A 443 2.86 -17.78 39.85
CA GLU A 443 3.40 -18.12 41.18
C GLU A 443 2.71 -17.29 42.26
N ASP A 444 2.46 -17.91 43.42
CA ASP A 444 1.61 -17.30 44.44
C ASP A 444 2.25 -16.08 45.10
N ASP A 445 3.58 -16.03 45.21
CA ASP A 445 4.29 -14.86 45.74
C ASP A 445 4.17 -13.65 44.80
N MET A 446 4.41 -13.84 43.51
CA MET A 446 4.18 -12.82 42.49
C MET A 446 2.69 -12.40 42.45
N ARG A 447 1.75 -13.33 42.62
CA ARG A 447 0.31 -13.05 42.68
C ARG A 447 -0.02 -12.12 43.84
N GLN A 448 0.51 -12.42 45.03
CA GLN A 448 0.29 -11.63 46.24
C GLN A 448 0.90 -10.23 46.08
N ALA A 449 2.14 -10.13 45.58
CA ALA A 449 2.82 -8.86 45.34
C ALA A 449 2.04 -7.96 44.37
N ILE A 450 1.61 -8.49 43.21
CA ILE A 450 0.81 -7.73 42.23
C ILE A 450 -0.55 -7.33 42.81
N THR A 451 -1.18 -8.21 43.59
CA THR A 451 -2.49 -7.92 44.21
C THR A 451 -2.39 -6.80 45.24
N ALA A 452 -1.37 -6.82 46.10
CA ALA A 452 -1.09 -5.77 47.07
C ALA A 452 -0.84 -4.44 46.35
N LEU A 453 0.00 -4.47 45.32
CA LEU A 453 0.31 -3.31 44.49
C LEU A 453 -0.94 -2.69 43.85
N ILE A 454 -1.86 -3.49 43.31
CA ILE A 454 -3.12 -2.97 42.75
C ILE A 454 -4.02 -2.37 43.83
N ARG A 455 -4.13 -2.99 45.02
CA ARG A 455 -4.95 -2.47 46.11
C ARG A 455 -4.44 -1.11 46.57
N THR A 456 -3.14 -0.97 46.77
CA THR A 456 -2.49 0.30 47.12
C THR A 456 -2.75 1.37 46.06
N THR A 457 -2.54 1.04 44.78
CA THR A 457 -2.79 1.98 43.68
C THR A 457 -4.27 2.38 43.59
N ARG A 458 -5.22 1.45 43.76
CA ARG A 458 -6.66 1.76 43.77
C ARG A 458 -7.04 2.74 44.87
N PHE A 459 -6.52 2.53 46.07
CA PHE A 459 -6.75 3.43 47.20
C PHE A 459 -6.23 4.83 46.88
N GLN A 460 -4.99 4.93 46.42
CA GLN A 460 -4.37 6.20 46.04
C GLN A 460 -5.12 6.92 44.91
N LEU A 461 -5.59 6.19 43.89
CA LEU A 461 -6.39 6.75 42.79
C LEU A 461 -7.77 7.23 43.28
N SER A 462 -8.38 6.53 44.24
CA SER A 462 -9.64 6.99 44.86
C SER A 462 -9.44 8.30 45.63
N MET A 463 -8.33 8.43 46.35
CA MET A 463 -7.96 9.68 47.03
C MET A 463 -7.70 10.79 46.02
N SER A 464 -6.96 10.51 44.93
CA SER A 464 -6.76 11.46 43.83
C SER A 464 -8.06 11.95 43.22
N HIS A 465 -9.02 11.06 42.98
CA HIS A 465 -10.29 11.43 42.36
C HIS A 465 -11.09 12.39 43.24
N GLN A 466 -11.14 12.11 44.55
CA GLN A 466 -11.83 13.00 45.50
C GLN A 466 -11.09 14.35 45.64
N TYR A 467 -9.75 14.34 45.70
CA TYR A 467 -8.92 15.55 45.73
C TYR A 467 -9.14 16.42 44.48
N LEU A 468 -9.10 15.82 43.29
CA LEU A 468 -9.29 16.50 42.00
C LEU A 468 -10.72 17.02 41.78
N GLN A 469 -11.70 16.50 42.53
CA GLN A 469 -13.07 17.00 42.55
C GLN A 469 -13.28 18.18 43.52
N GLY A 470 -12.20 18.68 44.15
CA GLY A 470 -12.23 19.86 45.02
C GLY A 470 -12.38 19.53 46.50
N ASN A 471 -12.22 18.27 46.92
CA ASN A 471 -12.19 17.92 48.34
C ASN A 471 -10.82 18.26 48.96
N GLY A 472 -10.66 19.50 49.42
CA GLY A 472 -9.41 20.02 49.99
C GLY A 472 -8.99 19.42 51.34
N MET A 473 -9.78 18.54 51.94
CA MET A 473 -9.43 17.84 53.19
C MET A 473 -8.52 16.62 52.98
N ILE A 474 -8.32 16.20 51.73
CA ILE A 474 -7.47 15.05 51.42
C ILE A 474 -6.01 15.50 51.34
N ASP A 475 -5.16 14.86 52.15
CA ASP A 475 -3.71 15.06 52.08
C ASP A 475 -3.19 14.65 50.68
N PRO A 476 -2.55 15.57 49.93
CA PRO A 476 -1.88 15.27 48.66
C PRO A 476 -0.91 14.09 48.74
N SER A 477 -0.32 13.78 49.90
CA SER A 477 0.60 12.64 50.09
C SER A 477 -0.07 11.28 49.89
N LEU A 478 -1.38 11.18 50.14
CA LEU A 478 -2.18 9.96 50.02
C LEU A 478 -2.71 9.74 48.59
N CYS A 479 -2.62 10.76 47.74
CA CYS A 479 -3.06 10.71 46.36
C CYS A 479 -2.06 9.95 45.48
N PHE A 480 -2.57 9.32 44.43
CA PHE A 480 -1.74 8.70 43.41
C PHE A 480 -1.03 9.77 42.58
N LYS A 481 0.30 9.77 42.62
CA LYS A 481 1.15 10.69 41.87
C LYS A 481 1.88 9.95 40.77
N SER A 482 2.00 10.58 39.61
CA SER A 482 2.74 10.01 38.47
C SER A 482 3.65 11.07 37.83
N GLN A 483 4.93 10.72 37.68
CA GLN A 483 5.90 11.51 36.91
C GLN A 483 5.65 11.40 35.40
N SER A 484 5.26 10.21 34.91
CA SER A 484 4.90 9.97 33.51
C SER A 484 3.64 10.71 33.07
N ALA A 485 2.76 11.06 34.02
CA ALA A 485 1.63 11.93 33.76
C ALA A 485 1.98 13.42 33.70
N SER A 486 3.11 13.85 34.27
CA SER A 486 3.63 15.22 34.06
C SER A 486 4.25 15.38 32.67
N LEU A 487 4.85 14.31 32.15
CA LEU A 487 5.35 14.15 30.78
C LEU A 487 4.23 14.04 29.72
N TYR A 488 3.01 14.49 30.06
CA TYR A 488 1.77 14.16 29.37
C TYR A 488 1.88 14.38 27.85
N GLN A 489 1.97 13.24 27.16
CA GLN A 489 1.80 13.07 25.72
C GLN A 489 2.81 13.81 24.85
N ALA A 490 4.08 13.39 24.89
CA ALA A 490 5.08 13.73 23.87
C ALA A 490 4.44 13.72 22.47
N THR A 491 4.20 14.90 21.92
CA THR A 491 3.53 15.02 20.63
C THR A 491 4.44 14.36 19.61
N LYS A 492 3.87 13.45 18.82
CA LYS A 492 4.67 12.67 17.88
C LYS A 492 5.25 13.58 16.81
N MET A 493 6.51 13.95 16.97
CA MET A 493 7.26 14.73 15.98
C MET A 493 7.37 13.99 14.65
N HIS A 494 7.50 14.78 13.59
CA HIS A 494 7.61 14.32 12.22
C HIS A 494 8.75 15.04 11.49
N THR A 495 9.12 14.53 10.31
CA THR A 495 10.07 15.21 9.41
C THR A 495 9.26 15.88 8.30
N LEU A 496 9.68 17.07 7.85
CA LEU A 496 8.97 17.83 6.82
C LEU A 496 8.95 17.08 5.48
N LEU A 497 10.12 16.73 4.94
CA LEU A 497 10.30 16.02 3.68
C LEU A 497 10.67 14.54 3.90
N PRO A 498 10.58 13.69 2.85
CA PRO A 498 10.79 12.25 3.02
C PRO A 498 12.25 11.92 3.34
N THR A 499 12.45 11.09 4.36
CA THR A 499 13.76 10.48 4.67
C THR A 499 13.84 9.09 4.05
N LEU A 500 14.90 8.85 3.28
CA LEU A 500 15.04 7.60 2.53
C LEU A 500 15.44 6.43 3.44
N ARG A 501 14.99 5.23 3.07
CA ARG A 501 15.46 3.99 3.69
C ARG A 501 16.82 3.60 3.10
N PHE A 502 17.65 2.95 3.91
CA PHE A 502 18.97 2.48 3.51
C PHE A 502 18.95 1.24 2.60
N THR A 503 17.81 0.57 2.44
CA THR A 503 17.68 -0.59 1.53
C THR A 503 17.84 -0.19 0.07
N ARG A 504 18.52 -1.00 -0.73
CA ARG A 504 18.57 -0.83 -2.20
C ARG A 504 17.17 -0.61 -2.80
N LYS A 505 17.06 0.46 -3.60
CA LYS A 505 15.86 0.80 -4.37
C LYS A 505 16.00 0.28 -5.79
N PHE A 506 14.86 0.08 -6.44
CA PHE A 506 14.84 -0.16 -7.87
C PHE A 506 15.27 1.12 -8.61
N ILE A 507 16.35 1.03 -9.38
CA ILE A 507 16.73 2.04 -10.37
C ILE A 507 16.15 1.63 -11.72
N THR A 508 15.79 2.59 -12.57
CA THR A 508 15.36 2.33 -13.95
C THR A 508 16.57 2.43 -14.87
N MET A 509 16.72 1.46 -15.77
CA MET A 509 17.79 1.44 -16.78
C MET A 509 17.17 1.32 -18.17
N ASP A 510 17.61 2.19 -19.06
CA ASP A 510 17.35 2.12 -20.50
C ASP A 510 18.45 1.32 -21.20
N HIS A 511 18.33 1.19 -22.52
CA HIS A 511 19.27 0.45 -23.35
C HIS A 511 20.71 0.98 -23.25
N GLN A 512 20.91 2.30 -23.09
CA GLN A 512 22.25 2.90 -22.97
C GLN A 512 22.91 2.53 -21.65
N CYS A 513 22.20 2.74 -20.53
CA CYS A 513 22.70 2.37 -19.21
C CYS A 513 22.98 0.87 -19.13
N TRP A 514 22.08 0.05 -19.71
CA TRP A 514 22.21 -1.40 -19.68
C TRP A 514 23.38 -1.92 -20.53
N SER A 515 23.58 -1.37 -21.73
CA SER A 515 24.76 -1.68 -22.55
C SER A 515 26.07 -1.31 -21.85
N ARG A 516 26.08 -0.15 -21.16
CA ARG A 516 27.24 0.33 -20.40
C ARG A 516 27.63 -0.65 -19.28
N VAL A 517 26.68 -1.26 -18.58
CA VAL A 517 26.96 -2.29 -17.57
C VAL A 517 27.78 -3.45 -18.15
N PHE A 518 27.44 -3.93 -19.36
CA PHE A 518 28.20 -5.02 -20.00
C PHE A 518 29.61 -4.58 -20.40
N SER A 519 29.73 -3.38 -20.95
CA SER A 519 31.02 -2.78 -21.29
C SER A 519 31.93 -2.63 -20.06
N GLN A 520 31.42 -2.09 -18.95
CA GLN A 520 32.17 -1.92 -17.70
C GLN A 520 32.50 -3.26 -17.03
N ALA A 521 31.61 -4.25 -17.13
CA ALA A 521 31.89 -5.59 -16.64
C ALA A 521 32.93 -6.35 -17.49
N GLY A 522 33.29 -5.85 -18.67
CA GLY A 522 34.15 -6.54 -19.63
C GLY A 522 33.53 -7.86 -20.11
N VAL A 523 32.21 -7.89 -20.31
CA VAL A 523 31.44 -9.09 -20.67
C VAL A 523 30.71 -8.88 -21.98
N GLN A 524 30.87 -9.83 -22.89
CA GLN A 524 30.10 -9.82 -24.13
C GLN A 524 28.68 -10.42 -23.93
N PRO A 525 27.64 -9.77 -24.50
CA PRO A 525 26.30 -10.35 -24.60
C PRO A 525 26.27 -11.66 -25.39
N ARG A 526 25.13 -12.36 -25.37
CA ARG A 526 24.93 -13.53 -26.23
C ARG A 526 25.04 -13.11 -27.71
N LEU A 527 25.68 -13.95 -28.53
CA LEU A 527 25.66 -13.80 -29.99
C LEU A 527 24.24 -14.04 -30.50
N VAL A 528 23.74 -13.07 -31.25
CA VAL A 528 22.47 -13.08 -31.99
C VAL A 528 22.79 -12.48 -33.35
N ASP A 529 22.12 -12.96 -34.40
CA ASP A 529 22.24 -12.37 -35.73
C ASP A 529 21.46 -11.04 -35.76
N ASP A 530 22.21 -9.94 -35.72
CA ASP A 530 21.66 -8.59 -35.66
C ASP A 530 21.05 -8.16 -36.98
N GLN A 531 21.67 -8.58 -38.09
CA GLN A 531 21.21 -8.21 -39.42
C GLN A 531 19.88 -8.89 -39.69
N LEU A 532 19.79 -10.20 -39.46
CA LEU A 532 18.52 -10.93 -39.59
C LEU A 532 17.40 -10.30 -38.75
N PHE A 533 17.70 -9.88 -37.52
CA PHE A 533 16.73 -9.21 -36.65
C PHE A 533 16.25 -7.87 -37.19
N LEU A 534 17.16 -7.04 -37.73
CA LEU A 534 16.81 -5.72 -38.26
C LEU A 534 16.09 -5.80 -39.60
N THR A 535 16.44 -6.77 -40.46
CA THR A 535 15.75 -7.01 -41.73
C THR A 535 14.29 -7.44 -41.54
N GLN A 536 13.99 -8.14 -40.43
CA GLN A 536 12.61 -8.49 -40.06
C GLN A 536 11.75 -7.28 -39.64
N LEU A 537 12.35 -6.11 -39.38
CA LEU A 537 11.65 -4.89 -38.96
C LEU A 537 11.42 -3.89 -40.12
N GLY A 538 11.74 -4.26 -41.36
CA GLY A 538 11.47 -3.45 -42.57
C GLY A 538 12.66 -3.35 -43.54
N GLU A 539 12.39 -2.93 -44.78
CA GLU A 539 13.39 -2.80 -45.85
C GLU A 539 14.49 -1.77 -45.53
N HIS A 540 15.72 -2.06 -45.98
CA HIS A 540 16.86 -1.16 -45.88
C HIS A 540 16.74 -0.03 -46.90
N THR A 541 16.15 1.11 -46.52
CA THR A 541 16.34 2.38 -47.24
C THR A 541 17.62 3.08 -46.75
N GLN A 542 18.13 4.06 -47.49
CA GLN A 542 19.37 4.80 -47.15
C GLN A 542 19.28 5.58 -45.81
N GLN A 543 18.09 5.73 -45.22
CA GLN A 543 17.86 6.32 -43.89
C GLN A 543 17.19 5.31 -42.96
N GLU A 544 17.75 5.14 -41.75
CA GLU A 544 17.21 4.22 -40.73
C GLU A 544 15.83 4.69 -40.24
N SER A 545 14.81 3.83 -40.36
CA SER A 545 13.47 4.14 -39.88
C SER A 545 13.42 4.28 -38.36
N ASP A 546 12.49 5.08 -37.82
CA ASP A 546 12.32 5.23 -36.36
C ASP A 546 12.06 3.87 -35.67
N LEU A 547 11.38 2.96 -36.38
CA LEU A 547 11.12 1.60 -35.91
C LEU A 547 12.41 0.78 -35.79
N GLN A 548 13.31 0.84 -36.77
CA GLN A 548 14.62 0.19 -36.70
C GLN A 548 15.43 0.72 -35.51
N GLN A 549 15.36 2.03 -35.23
CA GLN A 549 16.00 2.62 -34.05
C GLN A 549 15.42 2.07 -32.73
N VAL A 550 14.10 1.87 -32.64
CA VAL A 550 13.48 1.26 -31.46
C VAL A 550 13.81 -0.23 -31.34
N GLY A 551 13.86 -0.94 -32.47
CA GLY A 551 14.31 -2.33 -32.56
C GLY A 551 15.74 -2.52 -32.05
N LYS A 552 16.68 -1.64 -32.42
CA LYS A 552 18.05 -1.66 -31.89
C LYS A 552 18.10 -1.49 -30.38
N LYS A 553 17.25 -0.62 -29.80
CA LYS A 553 17.14 -0.44 -28.34
C LYS A 553 16.66 -1.72 -27.66
N PHE A 554 15.66 -2.39 -28.24
CA PHE A 554 15.15 -3.67 -27.75
C PHE A 554 16.22 -4.78 -27.81
N LEU A 555 16.97 -4.84 -28.91
CA LEU A 555 17.98 -5.88 -29.16
C LEU A 555 19.04 -5.93 -28.05
N VAL A 556 19.40 -4.78 -27.46
CA VAL A 556 20.30 -4.73 -26.29
C VAL A 556 19.78 -5.60 -25.15
N PHE A 557 18.48 -5.48 -24.82
CA PHE A 557 17.86 -6.28 -23.77
C PHE A 557 17.71 -7.75 -24.19
N TRP A 558 17.32 -8.01 -25.44
CA TRP A 558 17.11 -9.37 -25.95
C TRP A 558 18.37 -10.23 -25.87
N LYS A 559 19.53 -9.68 -26.24
CA LYS A 559 20.82 -10.38 -26.19
C LYS A 559 21.30 -10.68 -24.77
N THR A 560 20.87 -9.88 -23.81
CA THR A 560 21.42 -9.84 -22.46
C THR A 560 20.47 -10.40 -21.40
N LEU A 561 19.18 -10.54 -21.73
CA LEU A 561 18.13 -11.03 -20.84
C LEU A 561 17.30 -12.11 -21.53
N ASN A 562 17.01 -13.17 -20.80
CA ASN A 562 16.16 -14.27 -21.23
C ASN A 562 14.68 -13.94 -20.94
N PHE A 563 13.97 -13.43 -21.94
CA PHE A 563 12.55 -13.09 -21.86
C PHE A 563 11.66 -14.32 -21.63
N LYS A 564 12.03 -15.51 -22.10
CA LYS A 564 11.31 -16.77 -21.80
C LYS A 564 11.30 -17.05 -20.29
N LYS A 565 12.40 -16.81 -19.58
CA LYS A 565 12.44 -16.95 -18.11
C LYS A 565 11.57 -15.93 -17.37
N ALA A 566 11.21 -14.82 -18.02
CA ALA A 566 10.26 -13.82 -17.51
C ALA A 566 8.81 -14.05 -17.97
N ASN A 567 8.54 -15.14 -18.70
CA ASN A 567 7.27 -15.42 -19.36
C ASN A 567 6.84 -14.32 -20.33
N LEU A 568 7.81 -13.86 -21.14
CA LEU A 568 7.70 -12.79 -22.13
C LEU A 568 8.24 -13.23 -23.50
N SER A 569 8.23 -14.54 -23.82
CA SER A 569 8.72 -15.03 -25.12
C SER A 569 7.95 -14.40 -26.29
N LYS A 570 6.63 -14.24 -26.13
CA LYS A 570 5.73 -13.64 -27.14
C LYS A 570 6.04 -12.17 -27.48
N VAL A 571 6.83 -11.48 -26.66
CA VAL A 571 7.23 -10.08 -26.92
C VAL A 571 8.12 -9.96 -28.15
N PHE A 572 8.86 -11.01 -28.48
CA PHE A 572 9.68 -11.05 -29.69
C PHE A 572 8.80 -10.99 -30.94
N ASP A 573 7.77 -11.83 -30.98
CA ASP A 573 6.79 -11.90 -32.06
C ASP A 573 6.14 -10.52 -32.26
N THR A 574 5.78 -9.83 -31.16
CA THR A 574 5.19 -8.47 -31.17
C THR A 574 5.99 -7.41 -31.93
N LEU A 575 7.31 -7.42 -31.80
CA LEU A 575 8.17 -6.39 -32.41
C LEU A 575 8.43 -6.72 -33.88
N GLY A 576 8.62 -8.00 -34.21
CA GLY A 576 8.86 -8.46 -35.57
C GLY A 576 7.61 -8.42 -36.47
N THR A 577 6.41 -8.42 -35.91
CA THR A 577 5.14 -8.33 -36.66
C THR A 577 4.61 -6.89 -36.80
N TYR A 578 5.46 -5.88 -36.59
CA TYR A 578 5.04 -4.49 -36.72
C TYR A 578 4.82 -4.14 -38.20
N ASN A 579 3.55 -3.98 -38.59
CA ASN A 579 3.13 -3.38 -39.85
C ASN A 579 2.22 -2.19 -39.50
N THR A 580 2.51 -1.00 -40.05
CA THR A 580 1.69 0.21 -39.83
C THR A 580 0.27 0.06 -40.34
N ASP A 581 0.05 -0.84 -41.29
CA ASP A 581 -1.21 -0.97 -42.01
C ASP A 581 -2.09 -2.11 -41.45
N LEU A 582 -1.52 -3.04 -40.69
CA LEU A 582 -2.18 -4.24 -40.17
C LEU A 582 -1.63 -4.59 -38.77
N PRO A 583 -2.27 -4.16 -37.67
CA PRO A 583 -1.86 -4.56 -36.33
C PRO A 583 -2.08 -6.08 -36.14
N PRO A 584 -1.12 -6.81 -35.56
CA PRO A 584 -1.21 -8.26 -35.41
C PRO A 584 -2.33 -8.66 -34.44
N GLU A 585 -3.29 -9.46 -34.91
CA GLU A 585 -4.51 -9.86 -34.17
C GLU A 585 -4.24 -10.56 -32.83
N GLU A 586 -3.10 -11.24 -32.68
CA GLU A 586 -2.81 -12.12 -31.53
C GLU A 586 -1.98 -11.47 -30.39
N THR A 587 -1.60 -10.20 -30.53
CA THR A 587 -0.56 -9.65 -29.65
C THR A 587 -1.08 -8.87 -28.45
N ASP A 588 -0.98 -9.47 -27.27
CA ASP A 588 -1.53 -8.90 -26.04
C ASP A 588 -0.53 -8.09 -25.20
N ILE A 589 0.78 -8.18 -25.46
CA ILE A 589 1.84 -7.64 -24.58
C ILE A 589 2.93 -6.95 -25.39
N ALA A 590 3.36 -5.75 -24.95
CA ALA A 590 4.52 -5.02 -25.47
C ALA A 590 5.52 -4.69 -24.35
N PHE A 591 6.83 -4.73 -24.62
CA PHE A 591 7.87 -4.32 -23.67
C PHE A 591 8.32 -2.88 -23.94
N THR A 592 8.45 -2.06 -22.90
CA THR A 592 8.63 -0.60 -23.06
C THR A 592 10.10 -0.17 -23.18
N ASN A 593 11.01 -1.07 -23.54
CA ASN A 593 12.46 -0.82 -23.59
C ASN A 593 13.07 -0.26 -22.28
N LEU A 594 12.46 -0.59 -21.14
CA LEU A 594 12.91 -0.19 -19.82
C LEU A 594 12.88 -1.38 -18.87
N ILE A 595 13.95 -1.51 -18.09
CA ILE A 595 13.98 -2.42 -16.95
C ILE A 595 14.15 -1.63 -15.65
N ARG A 596 13.77 -2.25 -14.53
CA ARG A 596 14.14 -1.76 -13.20
C ARG A 596 14.92 -2.82 -12.46
N THR A 597 15.93 -2.45 -11.70
CA THR A 597 16.68 -3.41 -10.89
C THR A 597 17.11 -2.84 -9.54
N ASP A 598 17.17 -3.70 -8.53
CA ASP A 598 17.74 -3.42 -7.20
C ASP A 598 19.07 -4.17 -6.98
N GLY A 599 19.69 -4.67 -8.06
CA GLY A 599 20.91 -5.48 -8.04
C GLY A 599 20.68 -6.99 -7.88
N HIS A 600 19.51 -7.40 -7.39
CA HIS A 600 19.16 -8.82 -7.26
C HIS A 600 17.97 -9.20 -8.15
N THR A 601 16.94 -8.36 -8.14
CA THR A 601 15.70 -8.51 -8.88
C THR A 601 15.76 -7.64 -10.13
N VAL A 602 15.19 -8.12 -11.22
CA VAL A 602 14.88 -7.33 -12.42
C VAL A 602 13.37 -7.29 -12.62
N GLU A 603 12.82 -6.10 -12.87
CA GLU A 603 11.46 -5.87 -13.32
C GLU A 603 11.50 -5.47 -14.79
N PHE A 604 10.81 -6.22 -15.65
CA PHE A 604 10.54 -5.82 -17.02
C PHE A 604 9.31 -4.94 -17.01
N ILE A 605 9.41 -3.73 -17.56
CA ILE A 605 8.27 -2.82 -17.70
C ILE A 605 7.59 -3.15 -19.05
N CYS A 606 6.31 -3.52 -18.98
CA CYS A 606 5.54 -3.94 -20.13
C CYS A 606 4.17 -3.26 -20.11
N SER A 607 3.52 -3.23 -21.26
CA SER A 607 2.12 -2.86 -21.43
C SER A 607 1.34 -4.08 -21.91
N LYS A 608 0.09 -4.21 -21.45
CA LYS A 608 -0.82 -5.26 -21.86
C LYS A 608 -2.11 -4.67 -22.42
N LYS A 609 -2.59 -5.21 -23.54
CA LYS A 609 -3.92 -4.90 -24.10
C LYS A 609 -4.97 -5.10 -23.01
N ALA A 610 -5.86 -4.14 -22.85
CA ALA A 610 -6.97 -4.29 -21.93
C ALA A 610 -7.88 -5.38 -22.48
N ALA A 611 -8.08 -6.45 -21.70
CA ALA A 611 -9.03 -7.48 -22.08
C ALA A 611 -10.43 -6.86 -22.20
N GLU A 612 -11.25 -7.39 -23.10
CA GLU A 612 -12.67 -7.10 -23.14
C GLU A 612 -13.26 -7.32 -21.74
N LEU A 613 -13.92 -6.29 -21.20
CA LEU A 613 -14.55 -6.37 -19.88
C LEU A 613 -15.86 -7.13 -20.02
N LEU A 614 -15.79 -8.46 -20.00
CA LEU A 614 -16.97 -9.27 -19.77
C LEU A 614 -17.55 -8.96 -18.37
N PRO A 615 -18.87 -8.89 -18.22
CA PRO A 615 -19.50 -8.56 -16.95
C PRO A 615 -19.19 -9.63 -15.89
N ASP A 616 -19.07 -9.20 -14.63
CA ASP A 616 -19.09 -10.14 -13.51
C ASP A 616 -20.49 -10.76 -13.40
N LEU A 617 -20.56 -12.08 -13.19
CA LEU A 617 -21.80 -12.79 -12.90
C LEU A 617 -22.22 -12.57 -11.44
N VAL A 618 -23.52 -12.54 -11.21
CA VAL A 618 -24.17 -12.61 -9.90
C VAL A 618 -24.95 -13.91 -9.82
N MET A 619 -25.42 -14.28 -8.62
CA MET A 619 -26.10 -15.57 -8.44
C MET A 619 -27.39 -15.68 -9.26
N SER A 620 -28.13 -14.59 -9.41
CA SER A 620 -29.34 -14.52 -10.22
C SER A 620 -29.11 -14.61 -11.74
N ASP A 621 -27.85 -14.73 -12.19
CA ASP A 621 -27.56 -14.94 -13.62
C ASP A 621 -27.52 -16.42 -14.02
N LEU A 622 -27.46 -17.32 -13.04
CA LEU A 622 -27.29 -18.76 -13.18
C LEU A 622 -28.65 -19.45 -13.03
N ASP A 623 -28.98 -20.38 -13.92
CA ASP A 623 -30.17 -21.22 -13.82
C ASP A 623 -29.86 -22.57 -13.15
N ASP A 624 -30.88 -23.42 -12.97
CA ASP A 624 -30.71 -24.71 -12.30
C ASP A 624 -29.80 -25.66 -13.09
N GLU A 625 -29.84 -25.62 -14.43
CA GLU A 625 -28.95 -26.39 -15.30
C GLU A 625 -27.49 -25.94 -15.13
N ASP A 626 -27.25 -24.63 -15.04
CA ASP A 626 -25.92 -24.09 -14.78
C ASP A 626 -25.38 -24.57 -13.44
N MET A 627 -26.23 -24.66 -12.42
CA MET A 627 -25.86 -25.07 -11.07
C MET A 627 -25.40 -26.53 -10.99
N GLU A 628 -25.82 -27.41 -11.91
CA GLU A 628 -25.33 -28.80 -11.98
C GLU A 628 -23.84 -28.88 -12.33
N VAL A 629 -23.33 -27.92 -13.10
CA VAL A 629 -21.92 -27.82 -13.50
C VAL A 629 -21.03 -27.32 -12.35
N PHE A 630 -21.63 -26.64 -11.37
CA PHE A 630 -20.90 -25.95 -10.31
C PHE A 630 -20.88 -26.70 -8.97
N LYS A 631 -19.85 -26.43 -8.18
CA LYS A 631 -19.77 -26.79 -6.76
C LYS A 631 -19.92 -25.51 -5.93
N PRO A 632 -21.12 -25.19 -5.39
CA PRO A 632 -21.34 -23.94 -4.67
C PRO A 632 -20.66 -23.93 -3.31
N MET A 633 -19.97 -22.81 -3.02
CA MET A 633 -19.24 -22.59 -1.78
C MET A 633 -19.45 -21.17 -1.27
N GLY A 634 -19.96 -21.02 -0.05
CA GLY A 634 -19.98 -19.74 0.65
C GLY A 634 -18.60 -19.41 1.20
N VAL A 635 -18.15 -18.16 1.07
CA VAL A 635 -16.81 -17.72 1.48
C VAL A 635 -16.87 -16.45 2.31
N ASP A 636 -16.42 -16.54 3.57
CA ASP A 636 -16.25 -15.42 4.49
C ASP A 636 -14.76 -14.98 4.58
N PRO A 637 -14.41 -13.76 4.16
CA PRO A 637 -13.12 -13.14 4.47
C PRO A 637 -13.05 -12.74 5.96
N GLY A 638 -12.62 -13.66 6.81
CA GLY A 638 -12.51 -13.44 8.25
C GLY A 638 -11.46 -12.37 8.66
N HIS A 639 -11.57 -11.85 9.88
CA HIS A 639 -10.60 -10.87 10.43
C HIS A 639 -9.31 -11.54 10.95
N SER A 640 -9.41 -12.79 11.42
CA SER A 640 -8.28 -13.58 11.96
C SER A 640 -7.78 -14.66 10.98
N VAL A 641 -8.51 -14.84 9.88
CA VAL A 641 -8.35 -15.92 8.90
C VAL A 641 -8.31 -15.27 7.52
N LEU A 642 -7.47 -15.76 6.60
CA LEU A 642 -7.44 -15.24 5.23
C LEU A 642 -8.77 -15.52 4.51
N PHE A 643 -9.33 -16.71 4.68
CA PHE A 643 -10.71 -17.07 4.30
C PHE A 643 -11.20 -18.28 5.09
N THR A 644 -12.50 -18.34 5.31
CA THR A 644 -13.24 -19.54 5.71
C THR A 644 -14.31 -19.81 4.66
N SER A 645 -14.45 -21.05 4.23
CA SER A 645 -15.46 -21.46 3.25
C SER A 645 -16.20 -22.70 3.71
N MET A 646 -17.46 -22.79 3.28
CA MET A 646 -18.39 -23.89 3.54
C MET A 646 -19.07 -24.27 2.23
N ASP A 647 -19.09 -25.55 1.88
CA ASP A 647 -19.90 -26.09 0.77
C ASP A 647 -21.25 -26.64 1.26
N THR A 648 -22.08 -27.11 0.34
CA THR A 648 -23.39 -27.73 0.60
C THR A 648 -23.29 -28.99 1.47
N ASN A 649 -22.19 -29.74 1.34
CA ASN A 649 -21.85 -30.91 2.14
C ASN A 649 -21.26 -30.58 3.52
N ARG A 650 -21.27 -29.30 3.91
CA ARG A 650 -20.70 -28.78 5.17
C ARG A 650 -19.19 -29.01 5.33
N GLN A 651 -18.47 -29.31 4.24
CA GLN A 651 -17.01 -29.35 4.25
C GLN A 651 -16.46 -27.93 4.42
N CYS A 652 -15.43 -27.80 5.26
CA CYS A 652 -14.87 -26.52 5.62
C CYS A 652 -13.44 -26.37 5.09
N LEU A 653 -13.24 -25.40 4.19
CA LEU A 653 -11.92 -24.99 3.73
C LEU A 653 -11.49 -23.69 4.42
N ARG A 654 -10.23 -23.61 4.84
CA ARG A 654 -9.73 -22.49 5.64
C ARG A 654 -8.24 -22.25 5.46
N LEU A 655 -7.81 -20.99 5.42
CA LEU A 655 -6.41 -20.60 5.50
C LEU A 655 -6.25 -19.46 6.51
N THR A 656 -5.51 -19.63 7.61
CA THR A 656 -5.45 -18.61 8.68
C THR A 656 -4.37 -17.54 8.43
N ASN A 657 -4.48 -16.36 9.08
CA ASN A 657 -3.41 -15.35 9.01
C ASN A 657 -2.07 -15.86 9.58
N PRO A 658 -2.03 -16.53 10.75
CA PRO A 658 -0.80 -17.16 11.23
C PRO A 658 -0.22 -18.19 10.25
N GLU A 659 -1.05 -19.08 9.69
CA GLU A 659 -0.62 -20.04 8.66
C GLU A 659 -0.02 -19.31 7.44
N PHE A 660 -0.68 -18.25 6.97
CA PHE A 660 -0.19 -17.43 5.86
C PHE A 660 1.19 -16.82 6.17
N TYR A 661 1.33 -16.12 7.31
CA TYR A 661 2.59 -15.47 7.69
C TYR A 661 3.72 -16.46 7.99
N HIS A 662 3.39 -17.65 8.52
CA HIS A 662 4.32 -18.73 8.74
C HIS A 662 4.81 -19.32 7.40
N ARG A 663 3.89 -19.69 6.50
CA ARG A 663 4.20 -20.27 5.19
C ARG A 663 5.00 -19.33 4.29
N ILE A 664 4.82 -18.01 4.40
CA ILE A 664 5.68 -17.05 3.67
C ILE A 664 7.03 -16.79 4.37
N GLY A 665 7.29 -17.34 5.55
CA GLY A 665 8.53 -17.18 6.30
C GLY A 665 8.75 -15.76 6.83
N HIS A 666 7.68 -14.98 7.09
CA HIS A 666 7.79 -13.59 7.52
C HIS A 666 8.46 -13.46 8.89
N MET A 667 8.03 -14.27 9.86
CA MET A 667 8.57 -14.22 11.22
C MET A 667 10.02 -14.69 11.29
N ARG A 668 10.36 -15.80 10.60
CA ARG A 668 11.74 -16.32 10.51
C ARG A 668 12.71 -15.25 10.00
N ARG A 669 12.36 -14.57 8.90
CA ARG A 669 13.18 -13.50 8.32
C ARG A 669 13.27 -12.27 9.20
N ARG A 670 12.18 -11.88 9.85
CA ARG A 670 12.20 -10.78 10.83
C ARG A 670 13.14 -11.06 11.99
N TYR A 671 13.08 -12.27 12.56
CA TYR A 671 13.94 -12.69 13.67
C TYR A 671 15.41 -12.72 13.24
N THR A 672 15.71 -13.34 12.09
CA THR A 672 17.07 -13.38 11.53
C THR A 672 17.64 -11.97 11.35
N ARG A 673 16.86 -11.02 10.82
CA ARG A 673 17.30 -9.63 10.67
C ARG A 673 17.57 -8.93 11.98
N GLN A 674 16.76 -9.20 13.02
CA GLN A 674 16.95 -8.59 14.33
C GLN A 674 18.24 -9.10 14.96
N ASN A 675 18.47 -10.41 14.97
CA ASN A 675 19.69 -11.00 15.49
C ASN A 675 20.92 -10.49 14.73
N ASN A 676 20.86 -10.41 13.39
CA ASN A 676 21.97 -9.88 12.60
C ASN A 676 22.24 -8.39 12.88
N ALA A 677 21.21 -7.59 13.14
CA ALA A 677 21.37 -6.18 13.51
C ALA A 677 22.03 -6.00 14.88
N GLU A 678 21.71 -6.89 15.83
CA GLU A 678 22.31 -6.95 17.16
C GLU A 678 23.79 -7.40 17.07
N GLN A 679 24.07 -8.51 16.36
CA GLN A 679 25.42 -9.05 16.17
C GLN A 679 26.37 -8.08 15.46
N LEU A 680 25.87 -7.32 14.48
CA LEU A 680 26.69 -6.37 13.70
C LEU A 680 26.70 -4.95 14.31
N GLY A 681 26.19 -4.75 15.52
CA GLY A 681 26.22 -3.44 16.19
C GLY A 681 25.41 -2.34 15.49
N ILE A 682 24.44 -2.69 14.65
CA ILE A 682 23.65 -1.72 13.88
C ILE A 682 22.64 -0.98 14.76
N ASN A 683 22.09 -1.65 15.78
CA ASN A 683 21.14 -1.04 16.70
C ASN A 683 21.75 0.15 17.48
N PRO A 684 22.95 0.03 18.08
CA PRO A 684 23.67 1.17 18.66
C PRO A 684 23.86 2.34 17.69
N ILE A 685 24.31 2.07 16.46
CA ILE A 685 24.54 3.11 15.43
C ILE A 685 23.25 3.89 15.12
N ILE A 686 22.13 3.19 14.96
CA ILE A 686 20.84 3.84 14.69
C ILE A 686 20.36 4.64 15.90
N SER A 687 20.56 4.13 17.12
CA SER A 687 20.15 4.78 18.36
C SER A 687 20.97 6.04 18.68
N SER A 688 22.24 6.10 18.23
CA SER A 688 23.11 7.26 18.43
C SER A 688 22.85 8.40 17.43
N LEU A 689 22.05 8.18 16.38
CA LEU A 689 21.73 9.23 15.42
C LEU A 689 20.88 10.32 16.10
N PRO A 690 21.23 11.61 15.93
CA PRO A 690 20.37 12.70 16.35
C PRO A 690 18.96 12.60 15.75
N THR A 691 17.97 13.20 16.39
CA THR A 691 16.60 13.16 15.85
C THR A 691 16.50 13.95 14.55
N LYS A 692 16.07 13.27 13.48
CA LYS A 692 15.76 13.88 12.18
C LYS A 692 14.40 14.59 12.12
N LYS A 693 13.71 14.71 13.24
CA LYS A 693 12.36 15.26 13.37
C LYS A 693 12.46 16.61 14.07
N THR A 694 13.00 17.59 13.36
CA THR A 694 13.32 18.90 13.90
C THR A 694 13.17 19.96 12.82
N VAL A 695 12.80 21.17 13.21
CA VAL A 695 12.91 22.39 12.40
C VAL A 695 14.23 23.12 12.60
N SER A 696 14.98 22.80 13.67
CA SER A 696 16.24 23.46 13.98
C SER A 696 17.32 23.07 12.97
N VAL A 697 17.80 24.07 12.21
CA VAL A 697 18.89 23.90 11.23
C VAL A 697 20.15 23.30 11.88
N PRO A 698 20.63 23.76 13.05
CA PRO A 698 21.76 23.13 13.75
C PRO A 698 21.54 21.66 14.12
N ARG A 699 20.37 21.32 14.70
CA ARG A 699 20.05 19.92 15.06
C ARG A 699 19.98 19.03 13.82
N TRP A 700 19.40 19.53 12.73
CA TRP A 700 19.39 18.85 11.44
C TRP A 700 20.80 18.63 10.87
N MET A 701 21.67 19.63 10.98
CA MET A 701 23.07 19.50 10.55
C MET A 701 23.84 18.45 11.35
N ALA A 702 23.66 18.40 12.67
CA ALA A 702 24.23 17.34 13.50
C ALA A 702 23.76 15.95 13.04
N TYR A 703 22.48 15.78 12.70
CA TYR A 703 21.97 14.55 12.12
C TYR A 703 22.64 14.22 10.77
N CYS A 704 22.80 15.19 9.88
CA CYS A 704 23.40 14.98 8.56
C CYS A 704 24.86 14.54 8.67
N ARG A 705 25.66 15.21 9.51
CA ARG A 705 27.06 14.84 9.78
C ARG A 705 27.18 13.41 10.28
N GLN A 706 26.45 13.09 11.36
CA GLN A 706 26.51 11.75 11.95
C GLN A 706 26.02 10.67 10.97
N LEU A 707 24.96 10.95 10.21
CA LEU A 707 24.44 10.00 9.24
C LEU A 707 25.44 9.77 8.10
N CYS A 708 26.05 10.81 7.53
CA CYS A 708 27.02 10.66 6.46
C CYS A 708 28.24 9.85 6.91
N LEU A 709 28.71 10.06 8.15
CA LEU A 709 29.79 9.27 8.75
C LEU A 709 29.45 7.78 8.86
N CYS A 710 28.25 7.43 9.33
CA CYS A 710 27.86 6.02 9.49
C CYS A 710 27.15 5.41 8.27
N LEU A 711 26.95 6.17 7.18
CA LEU A 711 26.19 5.74 6.01
C LEU A 711 26.75 4.47 5.36
N PRO A 712 28.09 4.28 5.21
CA PRO A 712 28.64 3.06 4.65
C PRO A 712 28.22 1.80 5.43
N SER A 713 28.32 1.83 6.77
CA SER A 713 27.93 0.72 7.64
C SER A 713 26.44 0.37 7.49
N LEU A 714 25.58 1.40 7.46
CA LEU A 714 24.13 1.21 7.30
C LEU A 714 23.79 0.67 5.90
N THR A 715 24.36 1.23 4.85
CA THR A 715 24.04 0.84 3.46
C THR A 715 24.61 -0.53 3.09
N ASN A 716 25.74 -0.93 3.68
CA ASN A 716 26.28 -2.29 3.58
C ASN A 716 25.35 -3.30 4.25
N PHE A 717 24.93 -3.04 5.50
CA PHE A 717 23.99 -3.91 6.21
C PHE A 717 22.66 -4.06 5.47
N TYR A 718 22.07 -2.95 5.02
CA TYR A 718 20.81 -2.93 4.26
C TYR A 718 21.00 -3.23 2.75
N GLY A 719 22.10 -3.89 2.37
CA GLY A 719 22.47 -4.22 0.99
C GLY A 719 21.79 -5.47 0.41
N SER A 720 22.58 -6.33 -0.23
CA SER A 720 22.13 -7.47 -1.04
C SER A 720 21.31 -8.52 -0.27
N ALA A 721 21.65 -8.77 0.99
CA ALA A 721 20.92 -9.71 1.84
C ALA A 721 19.44 -9.31 1.95
N PHE A 722 19.16 -8.02 2.14
CA PHE A 722 17.80 -7.48 2.26
C PHE A 722 17.02 -7.52 0.95
N THR A 723 17.67 -7.34 -0.21
CA THR A 723 16.99 -7.43 -1.51
C THR A 723 16.60 -8.87 -1.84
N ASN A 724 17.49 -9.83 -1.60
CA ASN A 724 17.16 -11.26 -1.72
C ASN A 724 15.98 -11.63 -0.82
N ASP A 725 16.04 -11.21 0.45
CA ASP A 725 14.99 -11.44 1.42
C ASP A 725 13.63 -10.84 1.01
N ARG A 726 13.66 -9.64 0.40
CA ARG A 726 12.47 -8.98 -0.17
C ARG A 726 11.93 -9.75 -1.36
N PHE A 727 12.79 -10.23 -2.25
CA PHE A 727 12.40 -11.03 -3.42
C PHE A 727 11.79 -12.37 -3.00
N LEU A 728 12.44 -13.11 -2.10
CA LEU A 728 11.91 -14.34 -1.55
C LEU A 728 10.55 -14.11 -0.86
N ALA A 729 10.33 -12.95 -0.22
CA ALA A 729 9.08 -12.67 0.48
C ALA A 729 7.97 -12.43 -0.54
N TYR A 730 8.29 -11.75 -1.64
CA TYR A 730 7.41 -11.62 -2.79
C TYR A 730 7.08 -12.99 -3.41
N VAL A 731 8.08 -13.83 -3.70
CA VAL A 731 7.87 -15.17 -4.29
C VAL A 731 7.04 -16.06 -3.38
N SER A 732 7.41 -16.19 -2.10
CA SER A 732 6.63 -16.99 -1.15
C SER A 732 5.20 -16.47 -1.05
N LYS A 733 4.99 -15.15 -1.01
CA LYS A 733 3.64 -14.56 -1.03
C LYS A 733 2.86 -14.96 -2.29
N GLN A 734 3.44 -14.90 -3.49
CA GLN A 734 2.75 -15.31 -4.71
C GLN A 734 2.36 -16.79 -4.65
N LYS A 735 3.32 -17.67 -4.29
CA LYS A 735 3.07 -19.11 -4.14
C LYS A 735 1.95 -19.44 -3.15
N ILE A 736 1.88 -18.74 -2.01
CA ILE A 736 0.83 -18.98 -1.02
C ILE A 736 -0.53 -18.40 -1.44
N LEU A 737 -0.56 -17.34 -2.24
CA LEU A 737 -1.80 -16.86 -2.84
C LEU A 737 -2.31 -17.81 -3.93
N ASP A 738 -1.41 -18.39 -4.73
CA ASP A 738 -1.76 -19.43 -5.70
C ASP A 738 -2.24 -20.70 -4.99
N GLU A 739 -1.57 -21.10 -3.90
CA GLU A 739 -2.04 -22.18 -3.02
C GLU A 739 -3.44 -21.88 -2.45
N ALA A 740 -3.73 -20.63 -2.09
CA ALA A 740 -5.04 -20.25 -1.57
C ALA A 740 -6.15 -20.41 -2.63
N VAL A 741 -5.87 -20.15 -3.91
CA VAL A 741 -6.77 -20.49 -5.02
C VAL A 741 -6.90 -22.00 -5.16
N ASN A 742 -5.78 -22.74 -5.15
CA ASN A 742 -5.78 -24.19 -5.31
C ASN A 742 -6.51 -24.92 -4.17
N ILE A 743 -6.59 -24.34 -2.97
CA ILE A 743 -7.43 -24.86 -1.90
C ILE A 743 -8.90 -24.95 -2.36
N PHE A 744 -9.41 -23.94 -3.07
CA PHE A 744 -10.78 -23.99 -3.61
C PHE A 744 -10.93 -24.96 -4.78
N VAL A 745 -9.93 -25.00 -5.67
CA VAL A 745 -10.00 -25.79 -6.92
C VAL A 745 -9.83 -27.29 -6.67
N SER A 746 -8.88 -27.69 -5.83
CA SER A 746 -8.50 -29.10 -5.65
C SER A 746 -8.22 -29.49 -4.19
N GLY A 747 -8.59 -28.64 -3.23
CA GLY A 747 -8.19 -28.79 -1.82
C GLY A 747 -6.75 -28.36 -1.53
N GLY A 748 -5.94 -28.12 -2.57
CA GLY A 748 -4.53 -27.74 -2.44
C GLY A 748 -3.70 -28.77 -1.66
N ARG A 749 -2.47 -28.41 -1.28
CA ARG A 749 -1.62 -29.27 -0.43
C ARG A 749 -2.15 -29.45 0.98
N LYS A 750 -3.10 -28.61 1.41
CA LYS A 750 -3.66 -28.65 2.77
C LYS A 750 -4.74 -29.71 2.94
N TYR A 751 -5.60 -29.91 1.92
CA TYR A 751 -6.78 -30.77 2.02
C TYR A 751 -6.75 -31.94 1.04
N ARG A 752 -5.82 -32.00 0.09
CA ARG A 752 -5.58 -33.20 -0.72
C ARG A 752 -5.21 -34.36 0.21
N LYS A 753 -5.97 -35.45 0.15
CA LYS A 753 -5.63 -36.70 0.82
C LYS A 753 -4.31 -37.19 0.22
N SER A 754 -3.19 -37.05 0.93
CA SER A 754 -2.07 -37.96 0.67
C SER A 754 -2.61 -39.35 1.00
N LYS A 755 -2.64 -40.28 0.04
CA LYS A 755 -2.71 -41.72 0.41
C LYS A 755 -1.63 -41.88 1.46
N ALA A 756 -2.02 -42.15 2.70
CA ALA A 756 -1.11 -42.27 3.80
C ALA A 756 -0.18 -43.43 3.48
N ARG A 757 1.07 -43.15 3.06
CA ARG A 757 2.16 -44.10 3.22
C ARG A 757 2.28 -44.32 4.73
N ARG A 758 1.77 -45.46 5.22
CA ARG A 758 2.22 -45.99 6.50
C ARG A 758 3.73 -46.14 6.38
N GLY A 759 4.44 -45.65 7.38
CA GLY A 759 5.83 -45.26 7.27
C GLY A 759 6.76 -46.36 6.77
N VAL A 760 7.64 -45.96 5.85
CA VAL A 760 9.07 -46.25 5.84
C VAL A 760 9.74 -45.05 5.14
N ASP A 761 10.79 -44.51 5.73
CA ASP A 761 11.67 -43.52 5.10
C ASP A 761 12.39 -44.19 3.92
N VAL A 762 12.08 -43.79 2.68
CA VAL A 762 12.98 -44.00 1.52
C VAL A 762 12.80 -42.85 0.52
N ASP A 763 13.95 -42.46 -0.02
CA ASP A 763 14.28 -41.33 -0.89
C ASP A 763 13.40 -41.14 -2.15
N ASP A 764 13.52 -39.90 -2.66
CA ASP A 764 13.08 -39.43 -3.96
C ASP A 764 13.42 -40.45 -5.07
N ASP A 765 12.41 -40.99 -5.74
CA ASP A 765 12.59 -41.45 -7.11
C ASP A 765 11.41 -41.09 -8.00
N GLU A 766 11.79 -40.57 -9.16
CA GLU A 766 10.95 -40.19 -10.29
C GLU A 766 10.41 -41.47 -10.93
N ASN A 767 9.08 -41.58 -11.03
CA ASN A 767 8.27 -42.33 -11.99
C ASN A 767 7.04 -42.90 -11.27
N ASP A 768 5.87 -42.37 -11.60
CA ASP A 768 4.60 -43.06 -11.31
C ASP A 768 3.76 -42.91 -12.59
N GLU A 769 3.89 -43.93 -13.42
CA GLU A 769 3.01 -44.19 -14.55
C GLU A 769 1.59 -44.47 -14.02
N GLY A 770 0.60 -44.05 -14.78
CA GLY A 770 -0.79 -43.99 -14.33
C GLY A 770 -1.39 -45.35 -14.05
N ASP A 771 -2.29 -45.36 -13.07
CA ASP A 771 -3.38 -46.33 -13.00
C ASP A 771 -4.70 -45.57 -13.06
N GLU A 772 -5.47 -45.90 -14.10
CA GLU A 772 -6.88 -45.58 -14.32
C GLU A 772 -7.76 -46.40 -13.35
N ASP A 773 -9.08 -46.16 -13.40
CA ASP A 773 -10.13 -46.85 -12.64
C ASP A 773 -10.50 -46.27 -11.26
N GLY A 774 -11.06 -45.06 -11.33
CA GLY A 774 -12.14 -44.63 -10.44
C GLY A 774 -13.13 -43.79 -11.24
N GLU A 775 -14.38 -44.24 -11.32
CA GLU A 775 -15.48 -43.65 -12.12
C GLU A 775 -15.45 -42.11 -12.23
N ASP A 776 -15.43 -41.64 -13.47
CA ASP A 776 -15.38 -40.24 -13.92
C ASP A 776 -16.61 -39.42 -13.47
N GLU A 777 -16.64 -38.96 -12.22
CA GLU A 777 -17.37 -37.72 -11.90
C GLU A 777 -16.52 -36.54 -12.37
N ARG A 778 -16.91 -35.92 -13.50
CA ARG A 778 -16.34 -34.64 -13.96
C ARG A 778 -16.27 -33.69 -12.75
N PRO A 779 -15.09 -33.17 -12.35
CA PRO A 779 -15.02 -32.33 -11.17
C PRO A 779 -15.79 -31.01 -11.43
N ASN A 780 -16.92 -30.85 -10.75
CA ASN A 780 -17.73 -29.62 -10.80
C ASN A 780 -16.86 -28.39 -10.56
N ILE A 781 -17.07 -27.35 -11.38
CA ILE A 781 -16.32 -26.09 -11.29
C ILE A 781 -16.64 -25.44 -9.94
N PRO A 782 -15.67 -25.05 -9.10
CA PRO A 782 -15.97 -24.34 -7.86
C PRO A 782 -16.67 -23.00 -8.10
N LEU A 783 -17.86 -22.81 -7.52
CA LEU A 783 -18.61 -21.56 -7.53
C LEU A 783 -18.49 -20.86 -6.17
N LEU A 784 -17.70 -19.80 -6.13
CA LEU A 784 -17.39 -19.04 -4.93
C LEU A 784 -18.39 -17.89 -4.74
N MET A 785 -19.31 -18.07 -3.80
CA MET A 785 -20.20 -17.05 -3.29
C MET A 785 -19.45 -16.20 -2.26
N LEU A 786 -18.91 -15.06 -2.72
CA LEU A 786 -18.10 -14.17 -1.89
C LEU A 786 -18.97 -13.11 -1.19
N GLY A 787 -18.85 -13.02 0.12
CA GLY A 787 -19.48 -11.94 0.87
C GLY A 787 -19.01 -10.54 0.48
N SER A 788 -19.97 -9.62 0.25
CA SER A 788 -19.71 -8.21 -0.05
C SER A 788 -19.12 -7.40 1.12
N GLY A 789 -19.03 -7.99 2.33
CA GLY A 789 -18.45 -7.47 3.57
C GLY A 789 -16.92 -7.51 3.65
N VAL A 790 -16.31 -7.79 2.49
CA VAL A 790 -15.08 -7.21 1.94
C VAL A 790 -13.76 -7.96 2.13
N PHE A 791 -13.20 -8.43 0.99
CA PHE A 791 -11.76 -8.71 0.78
C PHE A 791 -10.91 -7.42 0.63
N GLY A 792 -11.32 -6.35 1.30
CA GLY A 792 -10.69 -5.03 1.30
C GLY A 792 -11.27 -4.17 2.41
N PHE A 793 -10.46 -3.37 3.10
CA PHE A 793 -10.96 -2.29 3.95
C PHE A 793 -11.69 -2.71 5.24
N THR A 794 -10.94 -2.89 6.32
CA THR A 794 -11.48 -2.50 7.63
C THR A 794 -11.33 -1.00 7.82
N ARG A 795 -12.43 -0.31 8.11
CA ARG A 795 -12.58 1.13 8.44
C ARG A 795 -11.80 1.58 9.70
N GLN A 796 -10.85 0.78 10.20
CA GLN A 796 -9.95 1.08 11.32
C GLN A 796 -8.46 0.85 10.97
N GLY A 797 -8.06 1.26 9.78
CA GLY A 797 -6.75 1.91 9.65
C GLY A 797 -5.51 1.04 9.79
N LYS A 798 -5.48 -0.14 9.17
CA LYS A 798 -4.24 -0.64 8.52
C LYS A 798 -4.61 -1.30 7.19
N LYS A 799 -4.17 -0.71 6.07
CA LYS A 799 -4.21 -1.32 4.74
C LYS A 799 -3.42 -2.64 4.80
N THR A 800 -4.07 -3.80 4.91
CA THR A 800 -3.41 -5.02 4.44
C THR A 800 -3.38 -4.92 2.92
N ARG A 801 -2.18 -4.76 2.34
CA ARG A 801 -1.94 -4.70 0.89
C ARG A 801 -2.20 -6.05 0.18
N MET A 802 -3.23 -6.79 0.59
CA MET A 802 -3.40 -8.23 0.37
C MET A 802 -4.86 -8.54 0.03
N SER A 803 -5.21 -8.55 -1.26
CA SER A 803 -6.48 -9.11 -1.73
C SER A 803 -6.19 -10.38 -2.54
N ILE A 804 -6.91 -11.46 -2.28
CA ILE A 804 -6.87 -12.69 -3.10
C ILE A 804 -7.68 -12.54 -4.39
N ILE A 805 -8.56 -11.53 -4.46
CA ILE A 805 -9.47 -11.30 -5.59
C ILE A 805 -8.76 -11.26 -6.95
N PRO A 806 -7.60 -10.59 -7.13
CA PRO A 806 -6.91 -10.63 -8.42
C PRO A 806 -6.46 -12.03 -8.84
N LYS A 807 -6.14 -12.91 -7.88
CA LYS A 807 -5.78 -14.31 -8.14
C LYS A 807 -7.02 -15.16 -8.43
N LEU A 808 -8.13 -14.93 -7.72
CA LEU A 808 -9.40 -15.57 -8.02
C LEU A 808 -9.92 -15.18 -9.41
N LYS A 809 -9.88 -13.88 -9.77
CA LYS A 809 -10.30 -13.41 -11.09
C LYS A 809 -9.38 -13.88 -12.23
N ALA A 810 -8.09 -14.07 -11.95
CA ALA A 810 -7.20 -14.74 -12.89
C ALA A 810 -7.61 -16.21 -13.10
N ALA A 811 -7.91 -16.94 -12.02
CA ALA A 811 -8.37 -18.32 -12.08
C ALA A 811 -9.75 -18.47 -12.77
N GLU A 812 -10.66 -17.50 -12.56
CA GLU A 812 -11.95 -17.42 -13.25
C GLU A 812 -11.77 -17.24 -14.75
N LYS A 813 -10.84 -16.37 -15.16
CA LYS A 813 -10.50 -16.21 -16.58
C LYS A 813 -9.88 -17.49 -17.19
N GLU A 814 -9.22 -18.29 -16.36
CA GLU A 814 -8.65 -19.58 -16.76
C GLU A 814 -9.68 -20.72 -16.78
N GLY A 815 -10.96 -20.47 -16.44
CA GLY A 815 -11.99 -21.51 -16.39
C GLY A 815 -12.02 -22.34 -15.09
N ARG A 816 -11.11 -22.09 -14.14
CA ARG A 816 -10.87 -22.98 -12.99
C ARG A 816 -11.86 -22.82 -11.83
N LEU A 817 -12.62 -21.73 -11.80
CA LEU A 817 -13.62 -21.41 -10.78
C LEU A 817 -14.51 -20.26 -11.26
N LEU A 818 -15.65 -20.02 -10.61
CA LEU A 818 -16.49 -18.83 -10.82
C LEU A 818 -16.61 -18.03 -9.51
N VAL A 819 -16.57 -16.69 -9.58
CA VAL A 819 -16.74 -15.81 -8.42
C VAL A 819 -17.98 -14.94 -8.56
N CYS A 820 -18.97 -15.16 -7.69
CA CYS A 820 -20.18 -14.35 -7.57
C CYS A 820 -20.17 -13.58 -6.25
N VAL A 821 -20.37 -12.26 -6.29
CA VAL A 821 -20.42 -11.43 -5.07
C VAL A 821 -21.83 -11.44 -4.52
N VAL A 822 -22.00 -11.98 -3.32
CA VAL A 822 -23.28 -12.01 -2.59
C VAL A 822 -23.34 -10.81 -1.66
N ASN A 823 -24.42 -10.05 -1.73
CA ASN A 823 -24.61 -8.93 -0.83
C ASN A 823 -24.81 -9.45 0.62
N GLU A 824 -23.81 -9.34 1.48
CA GLU A 824 -23.90 -9.84 2.84
C GLU A 824 -24.12 -8.72 3.86
N ALA A 825 -25.06 -8.93 4.77
CA ALA A 825 -25.16 -8.15 6.00
C ALA A 825 -25.58 -9.07 7.14
N TYR A 826 -25.03 -8.83 8.32
CA TYR A 826 -25.31 -9.60 9.54
C TYR A 826 -25.04 -11.12 9.46
N THR A 827 -24.35 -11.61 8.43
CA THR A 827 -24.01 -13.03 8.23
C THR A 827 -23.26 -13.65 9.42
N SER A 828 -22.44 -12.86 10.13
CA SER A 828 -21.76 -13.30 11.37
C SER A 828 -22.54 -13.07 12.68
N GLN A 829 -23.76 -12.53 12.60
CA GLN A 829 -24.67 -12.25 13.73
C GLN A 829 -25.94 -13.12 13.70
N VAL A 830 -26.29 -13.67 12.55
CA VAL A 830 -27.40 -14.62 12.38
C VAL A 830 -26.89 -16.05 12.55
N CYS A 831 -27.61 -16.86 13.32
CA CYS A 831 -27.26 -18.26 13.51
C CYS A 831 -27.52 -19.05 12.22
N CYS A 832 -26.53 -19.77 11.70
CA CYS A 832 -26.68 -20.59 10.50
C CYS A 832 -27.54 -21.86 10.67
N PHE A 833 -27.95 -22.18 11.90
CA PHE A 833 -28.82 -23.34 12.16
C PHE A 833 -30.29 -22.96 12.29
N CYS A 834 -30.58 -21.84 12.97
CA CYS A 834 -31.96 -21.43 13.24
C CYS A 834 -32.36 -20.14 12.52
N HIS A 835 -31.45 -19.51 11.76
CA HIS A 835 -31.66 -18.26 11.03
C HIS A 835 -32.20 -17.07 11.84
N HIS A 836 -32.06 -17.11 13.18
CA HIS A 836 -32.38 -15.97 14.05
C HIS A 836 -31.14 -15.11 14.30
N ARG A 837 -31.34 -13.79 14.42
CA ARG A 837 -30.28 -12.84 14.80
C ARG A 837 -30.00 -12.88 16.31
N SER A 838 -29.51 -14.01 16.79
CA SER A 838 -29.40 -14.34 18.22
C SER A 838 -27.97 -14.72 18.65
N LEU A 839 -26.98 -14.53 17.77
CA LEU A 839 -25.58 -14.84 18.09
C LEU A 839 -24.97 -13.76 18.98
N SER A 840 -24.45 -14.20 20.13
CA SER A 840 -23.66 -13.37 21.04
C SER A 840 -22.25 -13.92 21.20
N THR A 841 -21.25 -13.08 21.48
CA THR A 841 -19.87 -13.54 21.70
C THR A 841 -19.84 -14.47 22.92
N LYS A 842 -19.34 -15.71 22.74
CA LYS A 842 -19.16 -16.64 23.85
C LYS A 842 -18.15 -16.05 24.82
N ARG A 843 -18.46 -16.06 26.11
CA ARG A 843 -17.51 -15.66 27.16
C ARG A 843 -16.85 -16.91 27.73
N ALA A 844 -15.55 -16.83 27.95
CA ALA A 844 -14.75 -17.81 28.66
C ALA A 844 -14.04 -17.13 29.84
N LEU A 845 -13.61 -17.92 30.82
CA LEU A 845 -12.78 -17.45 31.93
C LEU A 845 -11.32 -17.50 31.50
N ASP A 846 -10.60 -16.40 31.70
CA ASP A 846 -9.17 -16.32 31.41
C ASP A 846 -8.41 -17.20 32.43
N PRO A 847 -7.60 -18.19 32.00
CA PRO A 847 -6.91 -19.11 32.90
C PRO A 847 -5.83 -18.46 33.78
N LEU A 848 -5.53 -17.18 33.57
CA LEU A 848 -4.53 -16.38 34.27
C LEU A 848 -5.16 -15.19 34.98
N THR A 849 -6.46 -14.93 34.86
CA THR A 849 -7.14 -13.83 35.57
C THR A 849 -8.54 -14.16 36.07
N ASN A 850 -9.10 -15.35 35.81
CA ASN A 850 -10.51 -15.69 36.03
C ASN A 850 -11.50 -14.61 35.55
N ALA A 851 -11.05 -13.66 34.72
CA ALA A 851 -11.85 -12.59 34.18
C ALA A 851 -12.59 -13.15 32.98
N THR A 852 -13.87 -12.78 32.84
CA THR A 852 -14.60 -13.15 31.63
C THR A 852 -14.07 -12.37 30.43
N PHE A 853 -13.62 -13.11 29.41
CA PHE A 853 -13.20 -12.55 28.14
C PHE A 853 -14.02 -13.14 26.99
N GLY A 854 -14.24 -12.35 25.95
CA GLY A 854 -15.00 -12.78 24.78
C GLY A 854 -14.13 -13.61 23.83
N LEU A 855 -14.55 -14.84 23.55
CA LEU A 855 -14.03 -15.65 22.46
C LEU A 855 -14.60 -15.15 21.14
N TRP A 856 -13.95 -14.18 20.51
CA TRP A 856 -14.48 -13.54 19.30
C TRP A 856 -14.80 -14.53 18.15
N ALA A 857 -14.03 -15.61 18.04
CA ALA A 857 -14.20 -16.66 17.04
C ALA A 857 -15.37 -17.62 17.33
N VAL A 858 -15.92 -17.62 18.56
CA VAL A 858 -17.01 -18.51 18.98
C VAL A 858 -18.22 -17.69 19.39
N LYS A 859 -19.36 -18.00 18.78
CA LYS A 859 -20.65 -17.39 19.09
C LYS A 859 -21.53 -18.39 19.81
N TYR A 860 -22.35 -17.88 20.72
CA TYR A 860 -23.41 -18.65 21.36
C TYR A 860 -24.76 -18.15 20.83
N CYS A 861 -25.55 -19.05 20.26
CA CYS A 861 -26.92 -18.80 19.86
C CYS A 861 -27.85 -18.88 21.07
N ARG A 862 -28.60 -17.82 21.36
CA ARG A 862 -29.54 -17.81 22.49
C ARG A 862 -30.83 -18.59 22.23
N VAL A 863 -31.15 -18.86 20.96
CA VAL A 863 -32.37 -19.56 20.54
C VAL A 863 -32.13 -21.06 20.54
N CYS A 864 -31.24 -21.56 19.66
CA CYS A 864 -30.93 -23.00 19.57
C CYS A 864 -29.84 -23.48 20.55
N ARG A 865 -29.43 -22.64 21.52
CA ARG A 865 -28.47 -22.94 22.60
C ARG A 865 -27.14 -23.59 22.14
N THR A 866 -26.75 -23.35 20.90
CA THR A 866 -25.59 -24.00 20.27
C THR A 866 -24.41 -23.03 20.17
N ASN A 867 -23.19 -23.56 20.39
CA ASN A 867 -21.96 -22.83 20.10
C ASN A 867 -21.61 -22.97 18.61
N VAL A 868 -21.38 -21.85 17.93
CA VAL A 868 -21.09 -21.80 16.51
C VAL A 868 -19.78 -21.07 16.27
N ASN A 869 -18.94 -21.59 15.36
CA ASN A 869 -17.80 -20.82 14.90
C ASN A 869 -18.29 -19.62 14.07
N ARG A 870 -17.86 -18.41 14.44
CA ARG A 870 -18.30 -17.16 13.83
C ARG A 870 -18.13 -17.17 12.30
N ASP A 871 -16.94 -17.55 11.85
CA ASP A 871 -16.54 -17.45 10.44
C ASP A 871 -17.19 -18.60 9.62
N LYS A 872 -17.37 -19.79 10.22
CA LYS A 872 -18.15 -20.87 9.58
C LYS A 872 -19.62 -20.48 9.42
N SER A 873 -20.24 -19.92 10.48
CA SER A 873 -21.64 -19.45 10.43
C SER A 873 -21.83 -18.39 9.35
N ALA A 874 -20.88 -17.45 9.23
CA ALA A 874 -20.92 -16.44 8.20
C ALA A 874 -20.83 -17.06 6.80
N ALA A 875 -19.85 -17.93 6.55
CA ALA A 875 -19.70 -18.64 5.27
C ALA A 875 -20.95 -19.46 4.90
N THR A 876 -21.54 -20.20 5.85
CA THR A 876 -22.80 -20.93 5.63
C THR A 876 -23.96 -20.00 5.31
N ASN A 877 -24.08 -18.85 6.00
CA ASN A 877 -25.12 -17.87 5.70
C ASN A 877 -24.92 -17.19 4.34
N ILE A 878 -23.67 -16.97 3.90
CA ILE A 878 -23.36 -16.45 2.56
C ILE A 878 -23.78 -17.46 1.49
N LEU A 879 -23.47 -18.75 1.68
CA LEU A 879 -23.93 -19.83 0.80
C LEU A 879 -25.45 -19.83 0.69
N HIS A 880 -26.15 -19.81 1.84
CA HIS A 880 -27.61 -19.75 1.88
C HIS A 880 -28.18 -18.53 1.14
N LEU A 881 -27.61 -17.34 1.35
CA LEU A 881 -28.05 -16.13 0.66
C LEU A 881 -27.79 -16.18 -0.85
N GLY A 882 -26.66 -16.76 -1.27
CA GLY A 882 -26.32 -16.90 -2.69
C GLY A 882 -27.25 -17.87 -3.41
N LEU A 883 -27.57 -19.01 -2.80
CA LEU A 883 -28.55 -19.96 -3.36
C LEU A 883 -29.94 -19.33 -3.48
N ARG A 884 -30.40 -18.61 -2.45
CA ARG A 884 -31.69 -17.88 -2.54
C ARG A 884 -31.70 -16.81 -3.64
N GLU A 885 -30.57 -16.13 -3.85
CA GLU A 885 -30.43 -15.13 -4.92
C GLU A 885 -30.47 -15.78 -6.31
N GLN A 886 -29.99 -17.02 -6.45
CA GLN A 886 -30.12 -17.82 -7.67
C GLN A 886 -31.57 -18.25 -7.92
N GLU A 887 -32.28 -18.71 -6.89
CA GLU A 887 -33.71 -19.05 -6.96
C GLU A 887 -34.65 -17.81 -7.10
N HIS A 888 -34.10 -16.61 -7.30
CA HIS A 888 -34.83 -15.34 -7.35
C HIS A 888 -35.74 -15.08 -6.12
N LEU A 889 -35.43 -15.69 -4.98
CA LEU A 889 -36.22 -15.54 -3.77
C LEU A 889 -35.87 -14.27 -3.01
N ASP A 890 -36.88 -13.73 -2.31
CA ASP A 890 -36.68 -12.59 -1.44
C ASP A 890 -35.64 -12.88 -0.34
N ARG A 891 -34.84 -11.85 -0.08
CA ARG A 891 -33.85 -11.86 0.99
C ARG A 891 -34.53 -11.89 2.36
N PRO A 892 -34.14 -12.82 3.26
CA PRO A 892 -34.72 -12.84 4.60
C PRO A 892 -34.41 -11.56 5.38
N ALA A 893 -35.42 -10.99 6.03
CA ALA A 893 -35.35 -9.69 6.73
C ALA A 893 -34.22 -9.62 7.78
N VAL A 894 -33.89 -10.75 8.41
CA VAL A 894 -32.80 -10.86 9.41
C VAL A 894 -31.41 -10.52 8.85
N PHE A 895 -31.23 -10.55 7.53
CA PHE A 895 -30.00 -10.19 6.83
C PHE A 895 -30.07 -8.79 6.16
N CYS A 896 -31.12 -8.00 6.42
CA CYS A 896 -31.29 -6.65 5.84
C CYS A 896 -30.86 -5.55 6.81
N ARG A 897 -30.10 -4.55 6.34
CA ARG A 897 -29.80 -3.33 7.12
C ARG A 897 -31.04 -2.42 7.10
N HIS A 898 -31.72 -2.32 8.23
CA HIS A 898 -32.77 -1.32 8.44
C HIS A 898 -32.17 0.10 8.45
#